data_AF-A0A523AVD5-F1
#
_entry.id   AF-A0A523AVD5-F1
#
_cell.length_a   1.000
_cell.length_b   1.000
_cell.length_c   1.000
_cell.angle_alpha   90.00
_cell.angle_beta   90.00
_cell.angle_gamma   90.00
#
_symmetry.space_group_name_H-M   'P 1'
#
loop_
_entity.id
_entity.type
_entity.pdbx_description
1 polymer ?
#
loop_
_entity_poly.entity_id
_entity_poly.type
_entity_poly.pdbx_seq_one_letter_code
_entity_poly.pdbx_strand_id
1 'polypeptide(L)'
;MSVRKLAIALYLLSLMALSFSILLVPGKNGDTLNTSDSGFFFGIAREIDERNGFVEKYSLSHAPSGWSITLTDQGQPLMLVMLYRALHSLDRDVDLLGVCKLWSPLLLALSLLPAFLVGRELWGEVAGAVAALSLALMTDLIYWCKVGAFDREALQTLLTLWTIFFSLKMFKSRSLPSACWWGGLMAATLGLFALSWSGWWYLLPVIFLAPLLGVGVRFLERLWKERRPGEAILSSTKEHLPQFLGLLLSLVLLEAFLYFSGEGRLDHWKGIILGVWGYLPPSLSLAAGTGMVMVGLYFWWETSKLKSRIGLGWLLFSLAVGALVVWAWSSRVEGLVFPRYASEMKPFNSWGEIFPQFYRGIERSGDLVLLLMVPGFLALLWRRRTTDFLPFLWLFVLAGLVWPGTGQARFIRQWWSFVAVMVGVGVGVLFSSLKRISVEAWAPSLDWTKATLLLAVCGVVVLSPFASNAYTHAERVTPPTDWEIRGLNRGLVETFLWLKENSPENSVVAIEWSYGHLLTGVSERRSVCDGVEVSAREGEWENDPLRYPVRPPDYIYVVQGNHALLRGLNLQRESWRVNGRRTDVQWFPLMGVEELKWYLKAYDNYGCRIDYLVFHLEQYWEAYYYKNRDAPLSKVWDAKRLFTRPRTIPTRGEGEWVFDFSENRKAVVLRDNGEVYLRTEGGNLYLDGVAYIFLDEKGKPQDINFIPSSTVDVRETLVVFIRGENMVGVWLVEGVSEAIGSIPDPVGLLAFTNPTSLPYLERVYQSSNGMVLLFKVDWERLVA
;
A
#
# COMPACT_ATOMS: atom_id res chain seq x y z
N MET A 1 -29.33 -33.44 -7.76
CA MET A 1 -28.08 -33.10 -7.02
C MET A 1 -28.01 -33.98 -5.77
N SER A 2 -26.86 -34.55 -5.38
CA SER A 2 -26.79 -35.39 -4.17
C SER A 2 -26.90 -34.53 -2.90
N VAL A 3 -27.45 -35.09 -1.81
CA VAL A 3 -27.62 -34.40 -0.50
C VAL A 3 -26.31 -33.76 -0.04
N ARG A 4 -25.18 -34.46 -0.22
CA ARG A 4 -23.84 -33.93 0.09
C ARG A 4 -23.47 -32.69 -0.72
N LYS A 5 -23.74 -32.68 -2.02
CA LYS A 5 -23.48 -31.50 -2.88
C LYS A 5 -24.36 -30.32 -2.50
N LEU A 6 -25.62 -30.58 -2.14
CA LEU A 6 -26.53 -29.56 -1.63
C LEU A 6 -26.00 -28.96 -0.32
N ALA A 7 -25.56 -29.79 0.63
CA ALA A 7 -25.02 -29.33 1.90
C ALA A 7 -23.78 -28.44 1.71
N ILE A 8 -22.86 -28.80 0.81
CA ILE A 8 -21.68 -27.96 0.48
C ILE A 8 -22.11 -26.63 -0.13
N ALA A 9 -23.09 -26.64 -1.05
CA ALA A 9 -23.59 -25.42 -1.67
C ALA A 9 -24.24 -24.50 -0.64
N LEU A 10 -25.11 -25.03 0.22
CA LEU A 10 -25.76 -24.27 1.30
C LEU A 10 -24.74 -23.74 2.31
N TYR A 11 -23.71 -24.51 2.63
CA TYR A 11 -22.60 -24.07 3.48
C TYR A 11 -21.86 -22.87 2.89
N LEU A 12 -21.46 -22.94 1.62
CA LEU A 12 -20.78 -21.83 0.95
C LEU A 12 -21.67 -20.59 0.85
N LEU A 13 -22.96 -20.75 0.53
CA LEU A 13 -23.91 -19.64 0.50
C LEU A 13 -24.08 -19.01 1.90
N SER A 14 -24.09 -19.81 2.96
CA SER A 14 -24.15 -19.32 4.33
C SER A 14 -22.89 -18.55 4.72
N LEU A 15 -21.70 -19.02 4.29
CA LEU A 15 -20.46 -18.29 4.50
C LEU A 15 -20.38 -16.99 3.70
N MET A 16 -20.89 -17.00 2.47
CA MET A 16 -20.98 -15.79 1.65
C MET A 16 -21.88 -14.75 2.33
N ALA A 17 -23.04 -15.16 2.84
CA ALA A 17 -23.93 -14.28 3.61
C ALA A 17 -23.27 -13.78 4.91
N LEU A 18 -22.57 -14.65 5.64
CA LEU A 18 -21.83 -14.27 6.84
C LEU A 18 -20.73 -13.25 6.53
N SER A 19 -19.89 -13.51 5.54
CA SER A 19 -18.82 -12.60 5.13
C SER A 19 -19.39 -11.25 4.71
N PHE A 20 -20.45 -11.25 3.89
CA PHE A 20 -21.15 -10.03 3.50
C PHE A 20 -21.71 -9.27 4.72
N SER A 21 -22.31 -9.97 5.69
CA SER A 21 -22.83 -9.34 6.91
C SER A 21 -21.75 -8.68 7.77
N ILE A 22 -20.55 -9.25 7.85
CA ILE A 22 -19.40 -8.64 8.55
C ILE A 22 -18.95 -7.39 7.80
N LEU A 23 -18.85 -7.45 6.48
CA LEU A 23 -18.36 -6.34 5.64
C LEU A 23 -19.36 -5.18 5.52
N LEU A 24 -20.64 -5.41 5.80
CA LEU A 24 -21.66 -4.37 5.90
C LEU A 24 -21.49 -3.50 7.16
N VAL A 25 -20.95 -4.05 8.25
CA VAL A 25 -20.80 -3.34 9.54
C VAL A 25 -20.05 -2.02 9.40
N PRO A 26 -18.82 -1.97 8.84
CA PRO A 26 -18.09 -0.71 8.67
C PRO A 26 -18.79 0.24 7.67
N GLY A 27 -19.53 -0.31 6.70
CA GLY A 27 -20.31 0.48 5.74
C GLY A 27 -21.50 1.22 6.34
N LYS A 28 -21.98 0.83 7.54
CA LYS A 28 -23.07 1.54 8.23
C LYS A 28 -22.74 3.00 8.53
N ASN A 29 -21.46 3.35 8.58
CA ASN A 29 -20.98 4.67 8.97
C ASN A 29 -20.71 5.61 7.79
N GLY A 30 -20.95 5.20 6.54
CA GLY A 30 -20.76 6.09 5.39
C GLY A 30 -21.27 5.50 4.08
N ASP A 31 -22.06 6.29 3.36
CA ASP A 31 -22.63 5.92 2.05
C ASP A 31 -21.76 6.40 0.87
N THR A 32 -20.43 6.27 1.00
CA THR A 32 -19.48 6.69 -0.04
C THR A 32 -18.31 5.73 -0.18
N LEU A 33 -17.49 5.98 -1.21
CA LEU A 33 -16.19 5.37 -1.37
C LEU A 33 -15.28 5.75 -0.20
N ASN A 34 -14.59 4.77 0.39
CA ASN A 34 -14.01 4.93 1.73
C ASN A 34 -12.69 4.16 1.97
N THR A 35 -11.98 3.85 0.88
CA THR A 35 -10.55 3.51 0.88
C THR A 35 -9.76 4.56 0.10
N SER A 36 -8.43 4.55 0.23
CA SER A 36 -7.52 5.57 -0.35
C SER A 36 -7.74 5.77 -1.86
N ASP A 37 -7.82 4.67 -2.63
CA ASP A 37 -7.75 4.75 -4.09
C ASP A 37 -9.11 4.51 -4.77
N SER A 38 -10.17 4.26 -3.98
CA SER A 38 -11.50 3.94 -4.51
C SER A 38 -12.02 5.00 -5.48
N GLY A 39 -11.84 6.28 -5.13
CA GLY A 39 -12.33 7.39 -5.96
C GLY A 39 -11.61 7.51 -7.30
N PHE A 40 -10.34 7.11 -7.37
CA PHE A 40 -9.57 7.09 -8.61
C PHE A 40 -10.11 6.04 -9.58
N PHE A 41 -10.21 4.78 -9.14
CA PHE A 41 -10.73 3.70 -10.00
C PHE A 41 -12.20 3.90 -10.36
N PHE A 42 -13.00 4.46 -9.45
CA PHE A 42 -14.39 4.79 -9.75
C PHE A 42 -14.50 5.90 -10.79
N GLY A 43 -13.66 6.94 -10.71
CA GLY A 43 -13.60 8.00 -11.72
C GLY A 43 -13.22 7.45 -13.10
N ILE A 44 -12.26 6.53 -13.18
CA ILE A 44 -11.93 5.80 -14.42
C ILE A 44 -13.14 5.00 -14.91
N ALA A 45 -13.85 4.29 -14.03
CA ALA A 45 -15.03 3.50 -14.40
C ALA A 45 -16.12 4.39 -14.98
N ARG A 46 -16.35 5.57 -14.39
CA ARG A 46 -17.31 6.55 -14.91
C ARG A 46 -16.92 7.03 -16.31
N GLU A 47 -15.66 7.41 -16.52
CA GLU A 47 -15.23 7.85 -17.86
C GLU A 47 -15.26 6.72 -18.90
N ILE A 48 -15.00 5.46 -18.49
CA ILE A 48 -15.16 4.30 -19.37
C ILE A 48 -16.63 4.13 -19.78
N ASP A 49 -17.57 4.30 -18.84
CA ASP A 49 -19.00 4.22 -19.12
C ASP A 49 -19.45 5.34 -20.06
N GLU A 50 -19.03 6.58 -19.79
CA GLU A 50 -19.35 7.76 -20.60
C GLU A 50 -18.78 7.68 -22.02
N ARG A 51 -17.53 7.24 -22.18
CA ARG A 51 -16.84 7.18 -23.48
C ARG A 51 -17.06 5.87 -24.24
N ASN A 52 -17.67 4.88 -23.60
CA ASN A 52 -17.88 3.54 -24.15
C ASN A 52 -16.58 2.84 -24.61
N GLY A 53 -15.52 2.96 -23.82
CA GLY A 53 -14.21 2.39 -24.14
C GLY A 53 -13.13 2.72 -23.12
N PHE A 54 -11.95 2.14 -23.29
CA PHE A 54 -10.78 2.47 -22.47
C PHE A 54 -10.41 3.95 -22.57
N VAL A 55 -9.87 4.47 -21.47
CA VAL A 55 -9.47 5.86 -21.33
C VAL A 55 -7.95 5.96 -21.28
N GLU A 56 -7.39 6.90 -22.05
CA GLU A 56 -5.95 7.18 -22.02
C GLU A 56 -5.56 8.04 -20.82
N LYS A 57 -6.48 8.91 -20.37
CA LYS A 57 -6.27 9.83 -19.26
C LYS A 57 -7.53 9.96 -18.41
N TYR A 58 -7.36 9.95 -17.09
CA TYR A 58 -8.39 10.34 -16.13
C TYR A 58 -8.39 11.86 -15.97
N SER A 59 -9.46 12.50 -16.42
CA SER A 59 -9.53 13.95 -16.65
C SER A 59 -9.61 14.79 -15.37
N LEU A 60 -10.10 14.20 -14.27
CA LEU A 60 -10.26 14.91 -13.00
C LEU A 60 -9.00 14.92 -12.13
N SER A 61 -8.04 14.05 -12.42
CA SER A 61 -6.78 14.01 -11.68
C SER A 61 -5.77 14.99 -12.27
N HIS A 62 -4.93 15.61 -11.43
CA HIS A 62 -3.80 16.42 -11.86
C HIS A 62 -4.15 17.53 -12.85
N ALA A 63 -5.06 18.41 -12.43
CA ALA A 63 -5.58 19.47 -13.26
C ALA A 63 -4.49 20.32 -13.94
N PRO A 64 -4.83 20.91 -15.09
CA PRO A 64 -5.93 20.55 -16.01
C PRO A 64 -5.56 19.49 -17.07
N SER A 65 -4.45 18.75 -16.95
CA SER A 65 -4.01 17.81 -18.00
C SER A 65 -4.66 16.44 -17.91
N GLY A 66 -5.22 16.08 -16.75
CA GLY A 66 -5.56 14.71 -16.45
C GLY A 66 -4.31 13.90 -16.06
N TRP A 67 -4.55 12.69 -15.58
CA TRP A 67 -3.53 11.69 -15.28
C TRP A 67 -3.54 10.56 -16.31
N SER A 68 -2.38 10.15 -16.83
CA SER A 68 -2.29 9.06 -17.81
C SER A 68 -2.58 7.71 -17.19
N ILE A 69 -3.49 6.95 -17.80
CA ILE A 69 -3.97 5.67 -17.28
C ILE A 69 -3.30 4.52 -18.01
N THR A 70 -2.72 3.59 -17.24
CA THR A 70 -2.16 2.36 -17.82
C THR A 70 -3.27 1.35 -18.04
N LEU A 71 -3.01 0.34 -18.88
CA LEU A 71 -4.01 -0.70 -19.08
C LEU A 71 -4.26 -1.50 -17.80
N THR A 72 -3.21 -1.70 -16.98
CA THR A 72 -3.32 -2.39 -15.68
C THR A 72 -4.23 -1.70 -14.66
N ASP A 73 -4.64 -0.46 -14.91
CA ASP A 73 -5.54 0.32 -14.04
C ASP A 73 -7.00 0.21 -14.48
N GLN A 74 -7.28 -0.34 -15.68
CA GLN A 74 -8.60 -0.29 -16.32
C GLN A 74 -9.38 -1.61 -16.25
N GLY A 75 -8.73 -2.74 -15.98
CA GLY A 75 -9.40 -4.05 -15.92
C GLY A 75 -10.54 -4.09 -14.90
N GLN A 76 -10.29 -3.64 -13.66
CA GLN A 76 -11.31 -3.57 -12.61
C GLN A 76 -12.42 -2.56 -12.94
N PRO A 77 -12.12 -1.30 -13.31
CA PRO A 77 -13.12 -0.34 -13.79
C PRO A 77 -14.01 -0.88 -14.91
N LEU A 78 -13.42 -1.55 -15.92
CA LEU A 78 -14.18 -2.13 -17.02
C LEU A 78 -15.16 -3.21 -16.53
N MET A 79 -14.69 -4.15 -15.69
CA MET A 79 -15.56 -5.20 -15.17
C MET A 79 -16.70 -4.64 -14.30
N LEU A 80 -16.46 -3.55 -13.57
CA LEU A 80 -17.50 -2.82 -12.85
C LEU A 80 -18.55 -2.27 -13.82
N VAL A 81 -18.14 -1.56 -14.88
CA VAL A 81 -19.06 -1.00 -15.88
C VAL A 81 -19.87 -2.09 -16.58
N MET A 82 -19.24 -3.23 -16.91
CA MET A 82 -19.94 -4.37 -17.50
C MET A 82 -21.01 -4.93 -16.57
N LEU A 83 -20.70 -5.09 -15.28
CA LEU A 83 -21.66 -5.55 -14.28
C LEU A 83 -22.78 -4.54 -14.09
N TYR A 84 -22.44 -3.25 -13.96
CA TYR A 84 -23.41 -2.16 -13.84
C TYR A 84 -24.37 -2.15 -15.03
N ARG A 85 -23.87 -2.13 -16.27
CA ARG A 85 -24.74 -2.11 -17.47
C ARG A 85 -25.65 -3.33 -17.54
N ALA A 86 -25.16 -4.50 -17.15
CA ALA A 86 -25.99 -5.70 -17.08
C ALA A 86 -27.12 -5.54 -16.05
N LEU A 87 -26.82 -5.08 -14.83
CA LEU A 87 -27.84 -4.87 -13.80
C LEU A 87 -28.80 -3.72 -14.13
N HIS A 88 -28.27 -2.59 -14.62
CA HIS A 88 -29.05 -1.43 -15.05
C HIS A 88 -30.01 -1.78 -16.21
N SER A 89 -29.67 -2.77 -17.04
CA SER A 89 -30.57 -3.27 -18.09
C SER A 89 -31.76 -4.06 -17.54
N LEU A 90 -31.62 -4.64 -16.34
CA LEU A 90 -32.67 -5.40 -15.66
C LEU A 90 -33.52 -4.51 -14.74
N ASP A 91 -32.88 -3.55 -14.07
CA ASP A 91 -33.49 -2.59 -13.17
C ASP A 91 -32.86 -1.20 -13.35
N ARG A 92 -33.66 -0.23 -13.77
CA ARG A 92 -33.19 1.13 -14.12
C ARG A 92 -32.82 1.96 -12.90
N ASP A 93 -33.22 1.55 -11.69
CA ASP A 93 -32.90 2.25 -10.46
C ASP A 93 -31.47 1.93 -9.96
N VAL A 94 -30.82 0.92 -10.55
CA VAL A 94 -29.42 0.57 -10.24
C VAL A 94 -28.47 1.59 -10.86
N ASP A 95 -27.72 2.29 -10.03
CA ASP A 95 -26.70 3.26 -10.43
C ASP A 95 -25.28 2.66 -10.36
N LEU A 96 -24.34 3.28 -11.08
CA LEU A 96 -22.95 2.82 -11.13
C LEU A 96 -22.28 2.85 -9.75
N LEU A 97 -22.58 3.88 -8.92
CA LEU A 97 -22.02 4.02 -7.58
C LEU A 97 -22.56 2.94 -6.63
N GLY A 98 -23.84 2.58 -6.70
CA GLY A 98 -24.44 1.50 -5.91
C GLY A 98 -23.78 0.15 -6.19
N VAL A 99 -23.52 -0.17 -7.46
CA VAL A 99 -22.80 -1.40 -7.84
C VAL A 99 -21.35 -1.35 -7.34
N CYS A 100 -20.69 -0.20 -7.46
CA CYS A 100 -19.32 0.03 -7.00
C CYS A 100 -19.18 -0.21 -5.48
N LYS A 101 -20.13 0.30 -4.68
CA LYS A 101 -20.14 0.14 -3.21
C LYS A 101 -20.15 -1.33 -2.77
N LEU A 102 -20.81 -2.20 -3.54
CA LEU A 102 -20.93 -3.63 -3.24
C LEU A 102 -19.88 -4.50 -3.94
N TRP A 103 -19.01 -3.91 -4.75
CA TRP A 103 -18.01 -4.61 -5.55
C TRP A 103 -17.11 -5.52 -4.73
N SER A 104 -16.38 -4.96 -3.75
CA SER A 104 -15.42 -5.75 -2.97
C SER A 104 -16.07 -6.81 -2.08
N PRO A 105 -17.20 -6.52 -1.38
CA PRO A 105 -17.95 -7.56 -0.67
C PRO A 105 -18.41 -8.71 -1.57
N LEU A 106 -18.88 -8.41 -2.79
CA LEU A 106 -19.27 -9.41 -3.76
C LEU A 106 -18.07 -10.27 -4.19
N LEU A 107 -16.94 -9.65 -4.54
CA LEU A 107 -15.74 -10.38 -4.95
C LEU A 107 -15.16 -11.26 -3.84
N LEU A 108 -15.19 -10.80 -2.58
CA LEU A 108 -14.76 -11.63 -1.46
C LEU A 108 -15.70 -12.83 -1.26
N ALA A 109 -17.01 -12.62 -1.32
CA ALA A 109 -17.99 -13.70 -1.24
C ALA A 109 -17.74 -14.74 -2.35
N LEU A 110 -17.53 -14.28 -3.59
CA LEU A 110 -17.18 -15.14 -4.72
C LEU A 110 -15.84 -15.87 -4.54
N SER A 111 -14.89 -15.28 -3.81
CA SER A 111 -13.58 -15.88 -3.51
C SER A 111 -13.66 -17.08 -2.57
N LEU A 112 -14.73 -17.22 -1.79
CA LEU A 112 -14.93 -18.36 -0.89
C LEU A 112 -15.06 -19.69 -1.66
N LEU A 113 -15.63 -19.65 -2.87
CA LEU A 113 -15.75 -20.82 -3.74
C LEU A 113 -14.38 -21.36 -4.18
N PRO A 114 -13.51 -20.60 -4.87
CA PRO A 114 -12.20 -21.10 -5.25
C PRO A 114 -11.31 -21.40 -4.02
N ALA A 115 -11.45 -20.68 -2.89
CA ALA A 115 -10.79 -21.08 -1.65
C ALA A 115 -11.17 -22.51 -1.21
N PHE A 116 -12.47 -22.82 -1.21
CA PHE A 116 -12.95 -24.18 -0.96
C PHE A 116 -12.40 -25.19 -1.97
N LEU A 117 -12.43 -24.85 -3.25
CA LEU A 117 -11.97 -25.74 -4.31
C LEU A 117 -10.48 -26.04 -4.18
N VAL A 118 -9.63 -25.03 -3.92
CA VAL A 118 -8.19 -25.22 -3.72
C VAL A 118 -7.91 -26.13 -2.52
N GLY A 119 -8.49 -25.82 -1.34
CA GLY A 119 -8.33 -26.66 -0.15
C GLY A 119 -8.79 -28.10 -0.37
N ARG A 120 -9.92 -28.27 -1.08
CA ARG A 120 -10.45 -29.58 -1.46
C ARG A 120 -9.51 -30.35 -2.39
N GLU A 121 -8.90 -29.68 -3.36
CA GLU A 121 -7.97 -30.33 -4.27
C GLU A 121 -6.68 -30.77 -3.57
N LEU A 122 -6.24 -30.05 -2.53
CA LEU A 122 -5.04 -30.40 -1.78
C LEU A 122 -5.28 -31.55 -0.81
N TRP A 123 -6.31 -31.46 0.05
CA TRP A 123 -6.51 -32.41 1.15
C TRP A 123 -7.97 -32.86 1.40
N GLY A 124 -8.92 -32.51 0.52
CA GLY A 124 -10.31 -32.97 0.58
C GLY A 124 -11.29 -31.97 1.19
N GLU A 125 -12.57 -32.34 1.26
CA GLU A 125 -13.67 -31.39 1.51
C GLU A 125 -13.58 -30.63 2.84
N VAL A 126 -13.08 -31.26 3.90
CA VAL A 126 -12.89 -30.58 5.20
C VAL A 126 -11.85 -29.47 5.07
N ALA A 127 -10.75 -29.72 4.36
CA ALA A 127 -9.75 -28.69 4.10
C ALA A 127 -10.31 -27.55 3.26
N GLY A 128 -11.16 -27.85 2.27
CA GLY A 128 -11.87 -26.83 1.52
C GLY A 128 -12.82 -26.01 2.38
N ALA A 129 -13.63 -26.66 3.23
CA ALA A 129 -14.61 -25.98 4.08
C ALA A 129 -13.90 -25.02 5.04
N VAL A 130 -12.86 -25.50 5.73
CA VAL A 130 -12.08 -24.66 6.64
C VAL A 130 -11.36 -23.55 5.90
N ALA A 131 -10.83 -23.79 4.68
CA ALA A 131 -10.20 -22.72 3.91
C ALA A 131 -11.16 -21.57 3.58
N ALA A 132 -12.38 -21.88 3.12
CA ALA A 132 -13.40 -20.85 2.85
C ALA A 132 -13.81 -20.11 4.13
N LEU A 133 -13.97 -20.82 5.25
CA LEU A 133 -14.31 -20.24 6.54
C LEU A 133 -13.20 -19.34 7.10
N SER A 134 -11.95 -19.79 7.04
CA SER A 134 -10.78 -19.01 7.44
C SER A 134 -10.68 -17.71 6.64
N LEU A 135 -10.91 -17.77 5.32
CA LEU A 135 -10.94 -16.55 4.50
C LEU A 135 -12.10 -15.63 4.93
N ALA A 136 -13.32 -16.17 5.11
CA ALA A 136 -14.49 -15.39 5.48
C ALA A 136 -14.38 -14.65 6.84
N LEU A 137 -13.55 -15.16 7.77
CA LEU A 137 -13.37 -14.62 9.12
C LEU A 137 -12.05 -13.86 9.33
N MET A 138 -11.25 -13.68 8.28
CA MET A 138 -9.97 -13.00 8.37
C MET A 138 -10.16 -11.50 8.62
N THR A 139 -9.52 -10.93 9.65
CA THR A 139 -9.74 -9.52 10.02
C THR A 139 -8.97 -8.55 9.13
N ASP A 140 -7.79 -8.96 8.66
CA ASP A 140 -6.90 -8.11 7.85
C ASP A 140 -7.54 -7.66 6.52
N LEU A 141 -8.45 -8.46 5.97
CA LEU A 141 -9.15 -8.14 4.73
C LEU A 141 -10.35 -7.21 4.90
N ILE A 142 -10.84 -7.00 6.14
CA ILE A 142 -12.12 -6.30 6.37
C ILE A 142 -12.05 -4.87 5.85
N TYR A 143 -10.95 -4.16 6.14
CA TYR A 143 -10.78 -2.78 5.69
C TYR A 143 -10.80 -2.65 4.16
N TRP A 144 -10.19 -3.61 3.44
CA TRP A 144 -10.04 -3.58 1.98
C TRP A 144 -11.25 -4.16 1.23
N CYS A 145 -12.09 -4.94 1.92
CA CYS A 145 -13.23 -5.61 1.31
C CYS A 145 -14.59 -5.08 1.78
N LYS A 146 -14.62 -4.06 2.65
CA LYS A 146 -15.85 -3.46 3.18
C LYS A 146 -16.72 -2.82 2.10
N VAL A 147 -17.98 -2.55 2.44
CA VAL A 147 -18.85 -1.71 1.60
C VAL A 147 -18.22 -0.33 1.40
N GLY A 148 -18.18 0.13 0.16
CA GLY A 148 -17.51 1.38 -0.25
C GLY A 148 -16.03 1.20 -0.59
N ALA A 149 -15.45 0.02 -0.42
CA ALA A 149 -14.11 -0.29 -0.94
C ALA A 149 -14.19 -0.67 -2.42
N PHE A 150 -13.51 0.10 -3.27
CA PHE A 150 -13.30 -0.18 -4.68
C PHE A 150 -11.81 -0.17 -5.02
N ASP A 151 -11.03 -0.81 -4.17
CA ASP A 151 -9.61 -1.06 -4.37
C ASP A 151 -9.40 -2.46 -4.99
N ARG A 152 -8.16 -2.83 -5.30
CA ARG A 152 -7.87 -4.01 -6.12
C ARG A 152 -7.84 -5.33 -5.33
N GLU A 153 -7.69 -5.26 -4.01
CA GLU A 153 -7.37 -6.39 -3.13
C GLU A 153 -8.36 -7.56 -3.21
N ALA A 154 -9.65 -7.25 -3.24
CA ALA A 154 -10.70 -8.27 -3.32
C ALA A 154 -10.64 -9.03 -4.66
N LEU A 155 -10.40 -8.30 -5.75
CA LEU A 155 -10.22 -8.89 -7.08
C LEU A 155 -8.92 -9.70 -7.17
N GLN A 156 -7.82 -9.18 -6.62
CA GLN A 156 -6.55 -9.91 -6.56
C GLN A 156 -6.72 -11.25 -5.82
N THR A 157 -7.45 -11.27 -4.71
CA THR A 157 -7.76 -12.49 -3.93
C THR A 157 -8.53 -13.50 -4.78
N LEU A 158 -9.59 -13.05 -5.46
CA LEU A 158 -10.41 -13.88 -6.34
C LEU A 158 -9.57 -14.50 -7.48
N LEU A 159 -8.81 -13.67 -8.18
CA LEU A 159 -8.01 -14.08 -9.33
C LEU A 159 -6.84 -14.98 -8.93
N THR A 160 -6.24 -14.75 -7.76
CA THR A 160 -5.20 -15.62 -7.19
C THR A 160 -5.76 -17.01 -6.95
N LEU A 161 -6.88 -17.14 -6.24
CA LEU A 161 -7.47 -18.44 -5.90
C LEU A 161 -7.90 -19.22 -7.14
N TRP A 162 -8.51 -18.57 -8.13
CA TRP A 162 -8.87 -19.21 -9.39
C TRP A 162 -7.65 -19.67 -10.18
N THR A 163 -6.63 -18.82 -10.27
CA THR A 163 -5.37 -19.16 -10.94
C THR A 163 -4.73 -20.39 -10.29
N ILE A 164 -4.59 -20.40 -8.95
CA ILE A 164 -4.04 -21.55 -8.22
C ILE A 164 -4.89 -22.81 -8.43
N PHE A 165 -6.23 -22.70 -8.40
CA PHE A 165 -7.11 -23.83 -8.65
C PHE A 165 -6.91 -24.43 -10.06
N PHE A 166 -6.88 -23.59 -11.10
CA PHE A 166 -6.67 -24.05 -12.47
C PHE A 166 -5.27 -24.62 -12.67
N SER A 167 -4.23 -24.04 -12.04
CA SER A 167 -2.88 -24.62 -12.03
C SER A 167 -2.87 -26.02 -11.39
N LEU A 168 -3.54 -26.21 -10.24
CA LEU A 168 -3.65 -27.53 -9.60
C LEU A 168 -4.36 -28.55 -10.50
N LYS A 169 -5.43 -28.15 -11.20
CA LYS A 169 -6.14 -29.01 -12.16
C LYS A 169 -5.29 -29.36 -13.37
N MET A 170 -4.57 -28.39 -13.91
CA MET A 170 -3.64 -28.60 -15.01
C MET A 170 -2.53 -29.57 -14.60
N PHE A 171 -1.91 -29.39 -13.43
CA PHE A 171 -0.85 -30.28 -12.94
C PHE A 171 -1.32 -31.73 -12.71
N LYS A 172 -2.59 -31.94 -12.32
CA LYS A 172 -3.18 -33.28 -12.18
C LYS A 172 -3.59 -33.92 -13.50
N SER A 173 -3.62 -33.17 -14.59
CA SER A 173 -4.08 -33.66 -15.89
C SER A 173 -3.11 -34.70 -16.45
N ARG A 174 -3.65 -35.85 -16.88
CA ARG A 174 -2.86 -36.93 -17.51
C ARG A 174 -2.98 -36.95 -19.03
N SER A 175 -3.99 -36.28 -19.57
CA SER A 175 -4.23 -36.15 -21.01
C SER A 175 -3.94 -34.73 -21.49
N LEU A 176 -3.41 -34.59 -22.71
CA LEU A 176 -3.13 -33.29 -23.32
C LEU A 176 -4.36 -32.38 -23.43
N PRO A 177 -5.56 -32.83 -23.88
CA PRO A 177 -6.73 -31.95 -23.97
C PRO A 177 -7.14 -31.34 -22.62
N SER A 178 -7.15 -32.15 -21.56
CA SER A 178 -7.42 -31.66 -20.19
C SER A 178 -6.35 -30.64 -19.75
N ALA A 179 -5.07 -30.92 -19.98
CA ALA A 179 -4.00 -30.00 -19.61
C ALA A 179 -4.11 -28.66 -20.36
N CYS A 180 -4.43 -28.69 -21.66
CA CYS A 180 -4.66 -27.49 -22.46
C CYS A 180 -5.92 -26.73 -22.02
N TRP A 181 -7.01 -27.41 -21.67
CA TRP A 181 -8.23 -26.78 -21.18
C TRP A 181 -7.98 -26.00 -19.88
N TRP A 182 -7.38 -26.66 -18.89
CA TRP A 182 -7.07 -26.00 -17.62
C TRP A 182 -5.98 -24.94 -17.77
N GLY A 183 -5.00 -25.14 -18.66
CA GLY A 183 -4.01 -24.13 -19.01
C GLY A 183 -4.62 -22.89 -19.66
N GLY A 184 -5.57 -23.07 -20.58
CA GLY A 184 -6.30 -21.95 -21.20
C GLY A 184 -7.11 -21.15 -20.19
N LEU A 185 -7.82 -21.81 -19.27
CA LEU A 185 -8.54 -21.13 -18.18
C LEU A 185 -7.57 -20.37 -17.24
N MET A 186 -6.43 -20.98 -16.91
CA MET A 186 -5.38 -20.32 -16.13
C MET A 186 -4.80 -19.09 -16.85
N ALA A 187 -4.59 -19.17 -18.16
CA ALA A 187 -4.13 -18.03 -18.97
C ALA A 187 -5.16 -16.91 -19.01
N ALA A 188 -6.45 -17.24 -19.14
CA ALA A 188 -7.52 -16.26 -19.11
C ALA A 188 -7.60 -15.53 -17.76
N THR A 189 -7.48 -16.26 -16.64
CA THR A 189 -7.48 -15.62 -15.31
C THR A 189 -6.23 -14.78 -15.07
N LEU A 190 -5.05 -15.23 -15.50
CA LEU A 190 -3.82 -14.44 -15.43
C LEU A 190 -3.87 -13.20 -16.32
N GLY A 191 -4.48 -13.29 -17.50
CA GLY A 191 -4.71 -12.14 -18.38
C GLY A 191 -5.59 -11.08 -17.72
N LEU A 192 -6.72 -11.48 -17.14
CA LEU A 192 -7.57 -10.56 -16.36
C LEU A 192 -6.83 -9.96 -15.17
N PHE A 193 -5.96 -10.74 -14.53
CA PHE A 193 -5.11 -10.27 -13.43
C PHE A 193 -4.15 -9.20 -13.95
N ALA A 194 -3.50 -9.42 -15.08
CA ALA A 194 -2.60 -8.46 -15.69
C ALA A 194 -3.28 -7.13 -16.05
N LEU A 195 -4.52 -7.17 -16.55
CA LEU A 195 -5.31 -5.95 -16.80
C LEU A 195 -5.72 -5.20 -15.53
N SER A 196 -5.70 -5.86 -14.38
CA SER A 196 -6.22 -5.30 -13.13
C SER A 196 -5.11 -4.88 -12.17
N TRP A 197 -3.91 -5.45 -12.30
CA TRP A 197 -2.79 -5.14 -11.42
C TRP A 197 -1.43 -5.50 -12.02
N SER A 198 -0.52 -4.53 -12.03
CA SER A 198 0.84 -4.68 -12.58
C SER A 198 1.71 -5.72 -11.86
N GLY A 199 1.37 -6.09 -10.61
CA GLY A 199 2.10 -7.10 -9.84
C GLY A 199 1.72 -8.56 -10.14
N TRP A 200 0.80 -8.82 -11.07
CA TRP A 200 0.24 -10.16 -11.38
C TRP A 200 1.30 -11.26 -11.61
N TRP A 201 2.48 -10.88 -12.10
CA TRP A 201 3.58 -11.77 -12.44
C TRP A 201 4.19 -12.51 -11.23
N TYR A 202 3.87 -12.09 -9.99
CA TYR A 202 4.36 -12.77 -8.78
C TYR A 202 3.93 -14.26 -8.71
N LEU A 203 2.82 -14.63 -9.35
CA LEU A 203 2.37 -16.04 -9.39
C LEU A 203 3.15 -16.89 -10.40
N LEU A 204 3.86 -16.29 -11.36
CA LEU A 204 4.54 -17.04 -12.42
C LEU A 204 5.60 -17.99 -11.87
N PRO A 205 6.50 -17.61 -10.94
CA PRO A 205 7.44 -18.54 -10.34
C PRO A 205 6.75 -19.71 -9.63
N VAL A 206 5.62 -19.46 -8.96
CA VAL A 206 4.83 -20.51 -8.28
C VAL A 206 4.33 -21.55 -9.28
N ILE A 207 3.82 -21.09 -10.42
CA ILE A 207 3.20 -21.92 -11.46
C ILE A 207 4.25 -22.65 -12.30
N PHE A 208 5.33 -21.98 -12.71
CA PHE A 208 6.30 -22.56 -13.63
C PHE A 208 7.34 -23.46 -12.95
N LEU A 209 7.68 -23.22 -11.69
CA LEU A 209 8.65 -24.06 -10.97
C LEU A 209 8.04 -25.35 -10.43
N ALA A 210 6.73 -25.38 -10.13
CA ALA A 210 6.07 -26.56 -9.56
C ALA A 210 6.18 -27.84 -10.41
N PRO A 211 5.94 -27.81 -11.74
CA PRO A 211 6.14 -28.98 -12.62
C PRO A 211 7.61 -29.42 -12.69
N LEU A 212 8.55 -28.48 -12.71
CA LEU A 212 9.99 -28.77 -12.77
C LEU A 212 10.42 -29.55 -11.52
N LEU A 213 9.96 -29.12 -10.33
CA LEU A 213 10.17 -29.86 -9.09
C LEU A 213 9.52 -31.25 -9.12
N GLY A 214 8.31 -31.34 -9.67
CA GLY A 214 7.62 -32.62 -9.85
C GLY A 214 8.41 -33.62 -10.69
N VAL A 215 8.94 -33.16 -11.83
CA VAL A 215 9.82 -33.96 -12.70
C VAL A 215 11.08 -34.35 -11.95
N GLY A 216 11.72 -33.42 -11.24
CA GLY A 216 12.94 -33.69 -10.46
C GLY A 216 12.72 -34.78 -9.42
N VAL A 217 11.64 -34.71 -8.65
CA VAL A 217 11.31 -35.71 -7.63
C VAL A 217 11.00 -37.08 -8.25
N ARG A 218 10.20 -37.13 -9.32
CA ARG A 218 9.92 -38.38 -10.05
C ARG A 218 11.17 -38.99 -10.66
N PHE A 219 12.04 -38.15 -11.22
CA PHE A 219 13.33 -38.56 -11.73
C PHE A 219 14.18 -39.20 -10.62
N LEU A 220 14.31 -38.57 -9.45
CA LEU A 220 15.07 -39.11 -8.33
C LEU A 220 14.48 -40.42 -7.80
N GLU A 221 13.15 -40.52 -7.67
CA GLU A 221 12.47 -41.76 -7.26
C GLU A 221 12.73 -42.92 -8.23
N ARG A 222 12.70 -42.65 -9.55
CA ARG A 222 12.96 -43.67 -10.57
C ARG A 222 14.44 -43.99 -10.69
N LEU A 223 15.32 -43.00 -10.59
CA LEU A 223 16.76 -43.21 -10.55
C LEU A 223 17.14 -44.13 -9.39
N TRP A 224 16.52 -43.93 -8.23
CA TRP A 224 16.73 -44.79 -7.05
C TRP A 224 16.27 -46.24 -7.29
N LYS A 225 15.15 -46.45 -8.00
CA LYS A 225 14.59 -47.77 -8.27
C LYS A 225 15.25 -48.52 -9.43
N GLU A 226 15.42 -47.85 -10.57
CA GLU A 226 15.81 -48.44 -11.85
C GLU A 226 17.33 -48.35 -12.09
N ARG A 227 18.04 -47.44 -11.40
CA ARG A 227 19.47 -47.14 -11.56
C ARG A 227 19.93 -46.82 -13.00
N ARG A 228 18.99 -46.48 -13.89
CA ARG A 228 19.26 -46.12 -15.29
C ARG A 228 18.83 -44.66 -15.54
N PRO A 229 19.79 -43.72 -15.59
CA PRO A 229 19.47 -42.30 -15.72
C PRO A 229 18.60 -41.97 -16.94
N GLY A 230 18.94 -42.48 -18.13
CA GLY A 230 18.20 -42.19 -19.36
C GLY A 230 16.73 -42.65 -19.33
N GLU A 231 16.46 -43.85 -18.81
CA GLU A 231 15.10 -44.39 -18.69
C GLU A 231 14.28 -43.64 -17.63
N ALA A 232 14.91 -43.29 -16.50
CA ALA A 232 14.31 -42.48 -15.45
C ALA A 232 13.95 -41.07 -15.94
N ILE A 233 14.82 -40.42 -16.70
CA ILE A 233 14.55 -39.09 -17.31
C ILE A 233 13.41 -39.21 -18.32
N LEU A 234 13.48 -40.19 -19.22
CA LEU A 234 12.52 -40.37 -20.30
C LEU A 234 11.11 -40.60 -19.76
N SER A 235 10.98 -41.54 -18.83
CA SER A 235 9.69 -41.86 -18.21
C SER A 235 9.14 -40.67 -17.41
N SER A 236 9.97 -39.93 -16.68
CA SER A 236 9.54 -38.80 -15.84
C SER A 236 9.10 -37.63 -16.71
N THR A 237 9.81 -37.37 -17.79
CA THR A 237 9.44 -36.36 -18.78
C THR A 237 8.13 -36.73 -19.49
N LYS A 238 7.97 -38.00 -19.91
CA LYS A 238 6.72 -38.47 -20.55
C LYS A 238 5.51 -38.32 -19.64
N GLU A 239 5.66 -38.65 -18.35
CA GLU A 239 4.58 -38.53 -17.36
C GLU A 239 4.09 -37.08 -17.21
N HIS A 240 5.00 -36.12 -17.33
CA HIS A 240 4.74 -34.68 -17.14
C HIS A 240 4.59 -33.88 -18.44
N LEU A 241 4.67 -34.55 -19.60
CA LEU A 241 4.60 -33.89 -20.91
C LEU A 241 3.28 -33.12 -21.14
N PRO A 242 2.09 -33.64 -20.78
CA PRO A 242 0.85 -32.87 -20.90
C PRO A 242 0.88 -31.56 -20.11
N GLN A 243 1.47 -31.56 -18.91
CA GLN A 243 1.56 -30.38 -18.05
C GLN A 243 2.49 -29.32 -18.66
N PHE A 244 3.64 -29.72 -19.20
CA PHE A 244 4.55 -28.80 -19.90
C PHE A 244 3.89 -28.16 -21.12
N LEU A 245 3.18 -28.95 -21.93
CA LEU A 245 2.49 -28.43 -23.10
C LEU A 245 1.31 -27.54 -22.71
N GLY A 246 0.58 -27.88 -21.64
CA GLY A 246 -0.45 -27.02 -21.06
C GLY A 246 0.10 -25.66 -20.61
N LEU A 247 1.26 -25.64 -19.96
CA LEU A 247 1.95 -24.40 -19.55
C LEU A 247 2.44 -23.58 -20.73
N LEU A 248 3.04 -24.24 -21.73
CA LEU A 248 3.50 -23.56 -22.94
C LEU A 248 2.32 -22.89 -23.66
N LEU A 249 1.20 -23.60 -23.81
CA LEU A 249 -0.03 -23.02 -24.35
C LEU A 249 -0.51 -21.84 -23.50
N SER A 250 -0.46 -21.98 -22.17
CA SER A 250 -0.89 -20.91 -21.26
C SER A 250 -0.04 -19.64 -21.44
N LEU A 251 1.27 -19.79 -21.59
CA LEU A 251 2.19 -18.69 -21.87
C LEU A 251 1.90 -18.03 -23.22
N VAL A 252 1.67 -18.82 -24.26
CA VAL A 252 1.33 -18.30 -25.59
C VAL A 252 0.02 -17.54 -25.57
N LEU A 253 -1.01 -18.07 -24.90
CA LEU A 253 -2.32 -17.42 -24.78
C LEU A 253 -2.23 -16.14 -23.95
N LEU A 254 -1.46 -16.17 -22.85
CA LEU A 254 -1.22 -15.00 -22.02
C LEU A 254 -0.46 -13.92 -22.80
N GLU A 255 0.58 -14.28 -23.54
CA GLU A 255 1.31 -13.32 -24.37
C GLU A 255 0.45 -12.75 -25.50
N ALA A 256 -0.33 -13.60 -26.17
CA ALA A 256 -1.28 -13.14 -27.17
C ALA A 256 -2.27 -12.15 -26.56
N PHE A 257 -2.81 -12.47 -25.38
CA PHE A 257 -3.70 -11.58 -24.66
C PHE A 257 -3.02 -10.24 -24.32
N LEU A 258 -1.83 -10.25 -23.72
CA LEU A 258 -1.08 -9.03 -23.40
C LEU A 258 -0.77 -8.20 -24.64
N TYR A 259 -0.36 -8.85 -25.74
CA TYR A 259 -0.06 -8.21 -27.01
C TYR A 259 -1.29 -7.50 -27.59
N PHE A 260 -2.45 -8.19 -27.67
CA PHE A 260 -3.69 -7.59 -28.15
C PHE A 260 -4.24 -6.52 -27.21
N SER A 261 -3.89 -6.59 -25.93
CA SER A 261 -4.29 -5.60 -24.94
C SER A 261 -3.40 -4.34 -25.03
N GLY A 262 -2.25 -4.38 -25.72
CA GLY A 262 -1.32 -3.25 -25.87
C GLY A 262 -0.20 -3.20 -24.83
N GLU A 263 -0.16 -4.16 -23.90
CA GLU A 263 0.90 -4.35 -22.88
C GLU A 263 2.05 -5.23 -23.40
N GLY A 264 1.77 -6.12 -24.36
CA GLY A 264 2.68 -7.14 -24.83
C GLY A 264 3.80 -6.58 -25.70
N ARG A 265 4.91 -6.22 -25.06
CA ARG A 265 6.21 -6.06 -25.72
C ARG A 265 7.16 -7.10 -25.14
N LEU A 266 8.06 -7.63 -25.97
CA LEU A 266 9.16 -8.48 -25.48
C LEU A 266 9.97 -7.80 -24.35
N ASP A 267 9.98 -6.47 -24.33
CA ASP A 267 10.55 -5.63 -23.27
C ASP A 267 9.89 -5.84 -21.89
N HIS A 268 8.57 -6.10 -21.85
CA HIS A 268 7.80 -6.35 -20.62
C HIS A 268 8.25 -7.64 -19.92
N TRP A 269 8.43 -8.72 -20.69
CA TRP A 269 8.96 -9.99 -20.16
C TRP A 269 10.38 -9.86 -19.63
N LYS A 270 11.23 -9.00 -20.23
CA LYS A 270 12.56 -8.74 -19.66
C LYS A 270 12.46 -8.14 -18.28
N GLY A 271 11.58 -7.15 -18.10
CA GLY A 271 11.32 -6.54 -16.80
C GLY A 271 10.89 -7.57 -15.76
N ILE A 272 9.91 -8.42 -16.09
CA ILE A 272 9.44 -9.49 -15.19
C ILE A 272 10.59 -10.44 -14.82
N ILE A 273 11.34 -10.90 -15.82
CA ILE A 273 12.45 -11.85 -15.61
C ILE A 273 13.53 -11.21 -14.73
N LEU A 274 13.94 -9.97 -15.02
CA LEU A 274 14.89 -9.21 -14.19
C LEU A 274 14.35 -8.96 -12.79
N GLY A 275 13.05 -8.71 -12.64
CA GLY A 275 12.37 -8.57 -11.36
C GLY A 275 12.48 -9.84 -10.53
N VAL A 276 12.06 -10.98 -11.08
CA VAL A 276 12.14 -12.30 -10.44
C VAL A 276 13.59 -12.69 -10.12
N TRP A 277 14.52 -12.48 -11.06
CA TRP A 277 15.93 -12.82 -10.90
C TRP A 277 16.63 -11.90 -9.90
N GLY A 278 16.20 -10.65 -9.82
CA GLY A 278 16.73 -9.60 -8.97
C GLY A 278 16.38 -9.74 -7.48
N TYR A 279 15.48 -10.66 -7.10
CA TYR A 279 15.23 -11.03 -5.70
C TYR A 279 16.30 -11.97 -5.12
N LEU A 280 17.11 -12.63 -5.98
CA LEU A 280 18.19 -13.49 -5.53
C LEU A 280 19.53 -12.74 -5.59
N PRO A 281 20.48 -13.03 -4.67
CA PRO A 281 21.86 -12.56 -4.81
C PRO A 281 22.43 -12.92 -6.18
N PRO A 282 23.22 -12.04 -6.83
CA PRO A 282 23.75 -12.28 -8.17
C PRO A 282 24.43 -13.64 -8.35
N SER A 283 25.22 -14.07 -7.37
CA SER A 283 25.91 -15.37 -7.36
C SER A 283 24.94 -16.56 -7.34
N LEU A 284 23.90 -16.49 -6.51
CA LEU A 284 22.88 -17.54 -6.39
C LEU A 284 22.02 -17.61 -7.66
N SER A 285 21.67 -16.45 -8.23
CA SER A 285 20.90 -16.36 -9.46
C SER A 285 21.67 -16.99 -10.64
N LEU A 286 22.95 -16.68 -10.79
CA LEU A 286 23.81 -17.25 -11.81
C LEU A 286 24.04 -18.76 -11.60
N ALA A 287 24.24 -19.19 -10.35
CA ALA A 287 24.39 -20.61 -10.02
C ALA A 287 23.11 -21.40 -10.32
N ALA A 288 21.94 -20.85 -10.02
CA ALA A 288 20.65 -21.48 -10.33
C ALA A 288 20.44 -21.58 -11.84
N GLY A 289 20.66 -20.50 -12.59
CA GLY A 289 20.53 -20.49 -14.04
C GLY A 289 21.50 -21.45 -14.74
N THR A 290 22.78 -21.39 -14.39
CA THR A 290 23.79 -22.32 -14.95
C THR A 290 23.51 -23.76 -14.55
N GLY A 291 23.08 -24.02 -13.31
CA GLY A 291 22.64 -25.33 -12.85
C GLY A 291 21.50 -25.90 -13.69
N MET A 292 20.47 -25.10 -14.00
CA MET A 292 19.35 -25.53 -14.85
C MET A 292 19.79 -25.87 -16.28
N VAL A 293 20.71 -25.09 -16.86
CA VAL A 293 21.30 -25.39 -18.18
C VAL A 293 22.06 -26.72 -18.14
N MET A 294 22.91 -26.92 -17.13
CA MET A 294 23.70 -28.15 -16.99
C MET A 294 22.82 -29.39 -16.81
N VAL A 295 21.76 -29.29 -15.99
CA VAL A 295 20.79 -30.39 -15.80
C VAL A 295 20.07 -30.71 -17.11
N GLY A 296 19.61 -29.69 -17.85
CA GLY A 296 18.94 -29.91 -19.12
C GLY A 296 19.87 -30.52 -20.20
N LEU A 297 21.13 -30.09 -20.27
CA LEU A 297 22.13 -30.68 -21.16
C LEU A 297 22.45 -32.13 -20.80
N TYR A 298 22.54 -32.43 -19.50
CA TYR A 298 22.68 -33.80 -19.01
C TYR A 298 21.46 -34.67 -19.40
N PHE A 299 20.25 -34.13 -19.25
CA PHE A 299 19.02 -34.84 -19.60
C PHE A 299 18.95 -35.11 -21.11
N TRP A 300 19.36 -34.14 -21.93
CA TRP A 300 19.50 -34.32 -23.37
C TRP A 300 20.53 -35.41 -23.71
N TRP A 301 21.74 -35.35 -23.14
CA TRP A 301 22.77 -36.36 -23.36
C TRP A 301 22.22 -37.76 -23.07
N GLU A 302 21.70 -38.00 -21.87
CA GLU A 302 21.26 -39.34 -21.46
C GLU A 302 20.08 -39.86 -22.29
N THR A 303 19.14 -39.00 -22.66
CA THR A 303 18.00 -39.41 -23.51
C THR A 303 18.36 -39.55 -24.98
N SER A 304 19.42 -38.87 -25.46
CA SER A 304 19.94 -39.02 -26.83
C SER A 304 20.50 -40.43 -27.08
N LYS A 305 21.12 -41.05 -26.07
CA LYS A 305 21.59 -42.45 -26.10
C LYS A 305 20.44 -43.43 -26.40
N LEU A 306 19.22 -43.08 -26.01
CA LEU A 306 18.00 -43.86 -26.24
C LEU A 306 17.29 -43.52 -27.56
N LYS A 307 17.88 -42.67 -28.42
CA LYS A 307 17.30 -42.19 -29.69
C LYS A 307 15.89 -41.57 -29.54
N SER A 308 15.61 -40.98 -28.38
CA SER A 308 14.30 -40.40 -28.08
C SER A 308 14.19 -38.96 -28.61
N ARG A 309 13.07 -38.64 -29.28
CA ARG A 309 12.74 -37.25 -29.68
C ARG A 309 12.57 -36.30 -28.50
N ILE A 310 12.33 -36.82 -27.28
CA ILE A 310 12.22 -36.03 -26.05
C ILE A 310 13.57 -35.37 -25.68
N GLY A 311 14.70 -35.98 -26.04
CA GLY A 311 16.00 -35.39 -25.78
C GLY A 311 16.18 -34.03 -26.47
N LEU A 312 15.65 -33.87 -27.68
CA LEU A 312 15.67 -32.59 -28.37
C LEU A 312 14.93 -31.50 -27.58
N GLY A 313 13.85 -31.85 -26.89
CA GLY A 313 13.12 -30.93 -26.01
C GLY A 313 13.97 -30.40 -24.85
N TRP A 314 14.78 -31.26 -24.21
CA TRP A 314 15.70 -30.87 -23.15
C TRP A 314 16.87 -30.02 -23.66
N LEU A 315 17.36 -30.28 -24.88
CA LEU A 315 18.35 -29.42 -25.53
C LEU A 315 17.78 -28.02 -25.77
N LEU A 316 16.60 -27.94 -26.38
CA LEU A 316 15.92 -26.66 -26.64
C LEU A 316 15.63 -25.90 -25.35
N PHE A 317 15.16 -26.59 -24.30
CA PHE A 317 14.97 -26.01 -22.97
C PHE A 317 16.28 -25.42 -22.42
N SER A 318 17.38 -26.18 -22.50
CA SER A 318 18.69 -25.72 -22.01
C SER A 318 19.21 -24.51 -22.77
N LEU A 319 19.04 -24.49 -24.09
CA LEU A 319 19.41 -23.36 -24.94
C LEU A 319 18.55 -22.13 -24.63
N ALA A 320 17.23 -22.31 -24.42
CA ALA A 320 16.32 -21.23 -24.05
C ALA A 320 16.67 -20.64 -22.67
N VAL A 321 16.88 -21.48 -21.66
CA VAL A 321 17.30 -21.02 -20.33
C VAL A 321 18.67 -20.35 -20.40
N GLY A 322 19.62 -20.91 -21.15
CA GLY A 322 20.94 -20.30 -21.35
C GLY A 322 20.87 -18.94 -22.01
N ALA A 323 20.06 -18.79 -23.07
CA ALA A 323 19.80 -17.52 -23.72
C ALA A 323 19.17 -16.50 -22.76
N LEU A 324 18.20 -16.92 -21.94
CA LEU A 324 17.58 -16.08 -20.92
C LEU A 324 18.58 -15.62 -19.85
N VAL A 325 19.45 -16.52 -19.36
CA VAL A 325 20.49 -16.18 -18.37
C VAL A 325 21.50 -15.19 -18.95
N VAL A 326 21.99 -15.44 -20.16
CA VAL A 326 22.92 -14.53 -20.87
C VAL A 326 22.27 -13.17 -21.09
N TRP A 327 21.03 -13.14 -21.54
CA TRP A 327 20.30 -11.91 -21.83
C TRP A 327 19.96 -11.11 -20.56
N ALA A 328 19.58 -11.77 -19.47
CA ALA A 328 19.38 -11.11 -18.18
C ALA A 328 20.71 -10.53 -17.62
N TRP A 329 21.83 -11.20 -17.88
CA TRP A 329 23.15 -10.73 -17.45
C TRP A 329 23.70 -9.59 -18.30
N SER A 330 23.51 -9.64 -19.63
CA SER A 330 23.99 -8.60 -20.55
C SER A 330 23.21 -7.28 -20.44
N SER A 331 22.00 -7.32 -19.88
CA SER A 331 21.08 -6.17 -19.81
C SER A 331 21.18 -5.36 -18.51
N ARG A 332 22.31 -5.42 -17.79
CA ARG A 332 22.53 -4.62 -16.55
C ARG A 332 22.69 -3.10 -16.78
N VAL A 333 22.29 -2.59 -17.94
CA VAL A 333 22.25 -1.16 -18.27
C VAL A 333 20.80 -0.80 -18.62
N GLU A 334 20.22 0.09 -17.81
CA GLU A 334 19.01 0.89 -18.07
C GLU A 334 17.80 0.14 -18.67
N GLY A 335 17.15 -0.69 -17.87
CA GLY A 335 15.83 -1.26 -18.22
C GLY A 335 14.96 -1.41 -16.99
N LEU A 336 13.73 -0.87 -17.07
CA LEU A 336 12.62 -0.95 -16.09
C LEU A 336 13.00 -1.58 -14.73
N VAL A 337 13.57 -0.76 -13.84
CA VAL A 337 13.67 -1.13 -12.43
C VAL A 337 12.28 -0.92 -11.85
N PHE A 338 11.55 -2.01 -11.59
CA PHE A 338 10.34 -1.90 -10.77
C PHE A 338 10.73 -1.27 -9.43
N PRO A 339 10.07 -0.19 -8.99
CA PRO A 339 10.41 0.47 -7.75
C PRO A 339 10.36 -0.55 -6.61
N ARG A 340 11.53 -0.87 -6.06
CA ARG A 340 11.67 -1.79 -4.92
C ARG A 340 11.12 -1.16 -3.64
N TYR A 341 10.85 0.14 -3.67
CA TYR A 341 10.45 0.95 -2.55
C TYR A 341 9.20 1.75 -2.93
N ALA A 342 8.11 1.52 -2.20
CA ALA A 342 7.07 2.51 -2.00
C ALA A 342 7.31 3.06 -0.59
N SER A 343 7.38 4.39 -0.46
CA SER A 343 7.67 5.10 0.81
C SER A 343 6.68 4.81 1.94
N GLU A 344 5.54 4.21 1.61
CA GLU A 344 4.36 4.13 2.47
C GLU A 344 4.40 3.01 3.52
N MET A 345 5.14 1.91 3.32
CA MET A 345 5.17 0.81 4.29
C MET A 345 6.52 0.08 4.35
N LYS A 346 7.19 0.19 5.51
CA LYS A 346 8.42 -0.54 5.81
C LYS A 346 8.21 -2.07 5.76
N PRO A 347 9.22 -2.86 5.38
CA PRO A 347 9.18 -4.31 5.53
C PRO A 347 9.00 -4.70 7.00
N PHE A 348 8.39 -5.87 7.23
CA PHE A 348 8.41 -6.50 8.54
C PHE A 348 9.83 -7.00 8.87
N ASN A 349 10.18 -7.02 10.16
CA ASN A 349 11.51 -7.44 10.59
C ASN A 349 11.63 -8.97 10.72
N SER A 350 10.51 -9.66 10.97
CA SER A 350 10.51 -11.11 11.21
C SER A 350 9.17 -11.77 10.88
N TRP A 351 9.17 -13.10 10.75
CA TRP A 351 7.97 -13.93 10.61
C TRP A 351 6.98 -13.76 11.77
N GLY A 352 7.47 -13.45 12.98
CA GLY A 352 6.62 -13.23 14.15
C GLY A 352 5.73 -11.99 14.03
N GLU A 353 6.09 -11.03 13.19
CA GLU A 353 5.28 -9.84 12.93
C GLU A 353 4.20 -10.09 11.86
N ILE A 354 4.35 -11.09 11.00
CA ILE A 354 3.47 -11.35 9.84
C ILE A 354 2.18 -12.07 10.26
N PHE A 355 2.28 -13.20 10.96
CA PHE A 355 1.10 -14.04 11.23
C PHE A 355 0.03 -13.41 12.13
N PRO A 356 0.38 -12.60 13.16
CA PRO A 356 -0.62 -11.91 13.96
C PRO A 356 -1.50 -10.94 13.16
N GLN A 357 -1.06 -10.50 11.97
CA GLN A 357 -1.79 -9.52 11.17
C GLN A 357 -3.11 -10.09 10.59
N PHE A 358 -3.21 -11.41 10.35
CA PHE A 358 -4.37 -12.01 9.67
C PHE A 358 -5.64 -12.04 10.53
N TYR A 359 -5.49 -12.23 11.84
CA TYR A 359 -6.58 -12.31 12.82
C TYR A 359 -6.26 -11.46 14.05
N ARG A 360 -6.01 -10.16 13.82
CA ARG A 360 -5.71 -9.17 14.86
C ARG A 360 -6.84 -9.13 15.89
N GLY A 361 -6.49 -8.86 17.15
CA GLY A 361 -7.46 -8.79 18.25
C GLY A 361 -7.64 -10.09 19.04
N ILE A 362 -7.13 -11.22 18.55
CA ILE A 362 -7.05 -12.48 19.30
C ILE A 362 -5.61 -12.70 19.76
N GLU A 363 -5.42 -12.88 21.07
CA GLU A 363 -4.10 -13.16 21.64
C GLU A 363 -3.53 -14.47 21.06
N ARG A 364 -2.25 -14.44 20.65
CA ARG A 364 -1.54 -15.59 20.04
C ARG A 364 -2.22 -16.17 18.78
N SER A 365 -3.06 -15.39 18.09
CA SER A 365 -3.68 -15.85 16.83
C SER A 365 -2.66 -16.22 15.76
N GLY A 366 -1.53 -15.49 15.70
CA GLY A 366 -0.42 -15.81 14.80
C GLY A 366 0.19 -17.19 15.08
N ASP A 367 0.41 -17.53 16.35
CA ASP A 367 0.94 -18.84 16.76
C ASP A 367 -0.05 -19.96 16.40
N LEU A 368 -1.34 -19.72 16.59
CA LEU A 368 -2.40 -20.67 16.23
C LEU A 368 -2.44 -20.91 14.71
N VAL A 369 -2.40 -19.85 13.90
CA VAL A 369 -2.35 -19.97 12.43
C VAL A 369 -1.16 -20.81 12.00
N LEU A 370 0.03 -20.49 12.53
CA LEU A 370 1.25 -21.26 12.28
C LEU A 370 1.12 -22.73 12.68
N LEU A 371 0.64 -22.98 13.91
CA LEU A 371 0.45 -24.33 14.44
C LEU A 371 -0.51 -25.16 13.59
N LEU A 372 -1.56 -24.53 13.04
CA LEU A 372 -2.50 -25.21 12.14
C LEU A 372 -1.87 -25.49 10.77
N MET A 373 -1.03 -24.60 10.22
CA MET A 373 -0.43 -24.78 8.90
C MET A 373 0.67 -25.86 8.87
N VAL A 374 1.44 -26.04 9.96
CA VAL A 374 2.59 -26.95 10.02
C VAL A 374 2.22 -28.41 9.70
N PRO A 375 1.18 -29.02 10.30
CA PRO A 375 0.72 -30.37 9.92
C PRO A 375 0.38 -30.49 8.43
N GLY A 376 -0.19 -29.43 7.85
CA GLY A 376 -0.51 -29.34 6.43
C GLY A 376 0.74 -29.49 5.57
N PHE A 377 1.76 -28.70 5.86
CA PHE A 377 3.04 -28.77 5.16
C PHE A 377 3.73 -30.12 5.32
N LEU A 378 3.82 -30.65 6.54
CA LEU A 378 4.45 -31.94 6.79
C LEU A 378 3.75 -33.06 6.02
N ALA A 379 2.41 -33.04 5.97
CA ALA A 379 1.64 -34.06 5.28
C ALA A 379 1.74 -33.95 3.75
N LEU A 380 1.80 -32.74 3.20
CA LEU A 380 2.07 -32.50 1.77
C LEU A 380 3.49 -32.97 1.39
N LEU A 381 4.49 -32.66 2.21
CA LEU A 381 5.87 -33.11 2.03
C LEU A 381 5.98 -34.64 2.11
N TRP A 382 5.20 -35.27 2.98
CA TRP A 382 5.14 -36.72 3.10
C TRP A 382 4.49 -37.39 1.88
N ARG A 383 3.43 -36.77 1.32
CA ARG A 383 2.68 -37.31 0.19
C ARG A 383 3.43 -37.20 -1.15
N ARG A 384 4.33 -36.22 -1.29
CA ARG A 384 5.27 -36.05 -2.42
C ARG A 384 4.63 -36.06 -3.82
N ARG A 385 3.36 -35.65 -3.96
CA ARG A 385 2.79 -35.49 -5.33
C ARG A 385 3.31 -34.20 -5.92
N THR A 386 3.38 -34.14 -7.25
CA THR A 386 3.79 -32.95 -8.01
C THR A 386 3.02 -31.69 -7.60
N THR A 387 1.73 -31.80 -7.31
CA THR A 387 0.89 -30.70 -6.82
C THR A 387 1.23 -30.23 -5.42
N ASP A 388 1.86 -31.08 -4.62
CA ASP A 388 2.09 -30.83 -3.20
C ASP A 388 3.25 -29.85 -2.98
N PHE A 389 4.07 -29.62 -4.01
CA PHE A 389 5.14 -28.62 -4.01
C PHE A 389 4.64 -27.19 -4.27
N LEU A 390 3.47 -27.02 -4.88
CA LEU A 390 2.92 -25.70 -5.21
C LEU A 390 2.76 -24.82 -3.95
N PRO A 391 2.19 -25.29 -2.82
CA PRO A 391 2.09 -24.47 -1.61
C PRO A 391 3.44 -24.04 -1.01
N PHE A 392 4.51 -24.81 -1.20
CA PHE A 392 5.84 -24.43 -0.75
C PHE A 392 6.44 -23.31 -1.60
N LEU A 393 6.29 -23.42 -2.92
CA LEU A 393 6.70 -22.35 -3.84
C LEU A 393 5.89 -21.09 -3.61
N TRP A 394 4.58 -21.23 -3.35
CA TRP A 394 3.71 -20.12 -3.02
C TRP A 394 4.17 -19.42 -1.74
N LEU A 395 4.46 -20.17 -0.68
CA LEU A 395 5.04 -19.63 0.55
C LEU A 395 6.35 -18.89 0.30
N PHE A 396 7.27 -19.48 -0.48
CA PHE A 396 8.59 -18.88 -0.73
C PHE A 396 8.49 -17.55 -1.47
N VAL A 397 7.64 -17.49 -2.50
CA VAL A 397 7.38 -16.24 -3.24
C VAL A 397 6.75 -15.19 -2.31
N LEU A 398 5.70 -15.56 -1.58
CA LEU A 398 5.03 -14.65 -0.66
C LEU A 398 5.95 -14.15 0.46
N ALA A 399 6.83 -15.01 0.98
CA ALA A 399 7.89 -14.65 1.90
C ALA A 399 8.77 -13.57 1.29
N GLY A 400 9.33 -13.80 0.10
CA GLY A 400 10.21 -12.85 -0.58
C GLY A 400 9.58 -11.48 -0.88
N LEU A 401 8.25 -11.40 -1.03
CA LEU A 401 7.54 -10.12 -1.20
C LEU A 401 7.51 -9.27 0.07
N VAL A 402 7.66 -9.89 1.25
CA VAL A 402 7.47 -9.25 2.55
C VAL A 402 8.77 -9.18 3.36
N TRP A 403 9.63 -10.21 3.26
CA TRP A 403 10.85 -10.41 4.06
C TRP A 403 11.85 -11.37 3.37
N PRO A 404 13.20 -11.18 3.49
CA PRO A 404 13.92 -10.16 4.27
C PRO A 404 14.36 -8.92 3.48
N GLY A 405 14.40 -7.77 4.14
CA GLY A 405 15.16 -6.56 3.75
C GLY A 405 14.61 -5.72 2.59
N THR A 406 14.12 -6.35 1.53
CA THR A 406 13.64 -5.68 0.30
C THR A 406 12.13 -5.82 0.06
N GLY A 407 11.40 -6.44 0.99
CA GLY A 407 9.96 -6.61 0.91
C GLY A 407 9.17 -5.37 1.38
N GLN A 408 7.84 -5.44 1.31
CA GLN A 408 6.96 -4.37 1.79
C GLN A 408 5.78 -4.96 2.56
N ALA A 409 5.41 -4.34 3.70
CA ALA A 409 4.32 -4.85 4.53
C ALA A 409 2.97 -4.90 3.78
N ARG A 410 2.73 -4.02 2.80
CA ARG A 410 1.51 -4.03 1.99
C ARG A 410 1.28 -5.34 1.23
N PHE A 411 2.34 -6.09 0.88
CA PHE A 411 2.19 -7.37 0.18
C PHE A 411 1.67 -8.50 1.06
N ILE A 412 1.47 -8.26 2.36
CA ILE A 412 0.76 -9.20 3.24
C ILE A 412 -0.66 -9.52 2.72
N ARG A 413 -1.26 -8.63 1.93
CA ARG A 413 -2.56 -8.85 1.29
C ARG A 413 -2.55 -10.06 0.33
N GLN A 414 -1.41 -10.35 -0.30
CA GLN A 414 -1.28 -11.55 -1.17
C GLN A 414 -1.27 -12.86 -0.37
N TRP A 415 -1.08 -12.80 0.96
CA TRP A 415 -1.07 -13.98 1.82
C TRP A 415 -2.47 -14.45 2.22
N TRP A 416 -3.51 -13.62 2.09
CA TRP A 416 -4.86 -13.98 2.56
C TRP A 416 -5.35 -15.31 1.98
N SER A 417 -5.18 -15.45 0.66
CA SER A 417 -5.52 -16.67 -0.08
C SER A 417 -4.72 -17.88 0.41
N PHE A 418 -3.42 -17.69 0.59
CA PHE A 418 -2.49 -18.75 0.97
C PHE A 418 -2.71 -19.24 2.41
N VAL A 419 -2.81 -18.31 3.36
CA VAL A 419 -3.01 -18.60 4.78
C VAL A 419 -4.33 -19.34 4.99
N ALA A 420 -5.42 -18.85 4.38
CA ALA A 420 -6.71 -19.50 4.47
C ALA A 420 -6.66 -20.95 3.96
N VAL A 421 -6.08 -21.15 2.77
CA VAL A 421 -5.92 -22.49 2.18
C VAL A 421 -5.07 -23.40 3.07
N MET A 422 -3.93 -22.93 3.57
CA MET A 422 -3.00 -23.77 4.34
C MET A 422 -3.50 -24.09 5.75
N VAL A 423 -4.21 -23.17 6.40
CA VAL A 423 -4.95 -23.48 7.64
C VAL A 423 -5.99 -24.57 7.36
N GLY A 424 -6.72 -24.45 6.26
CA GLY A 424 -7.67 -25.49 5.83
C GLY A 424 -7.02 -26.85 5.62
N VAL A 425 -5.92 -26.92 4.85
CA VAL A 425 -5.16 -28.15 4.62
C VAL A 425 -4.69 -28.75 5.95
N GLY A 426 -4.14 -27.94 6.84
CA GLY A 426 -3.67 -28.35 8.15
C GLY A 426 -4.75 -28.96 9.04
N VAL A 427 -5.91 -28.29 9.17
CA VAL A 427 -7.05 -28.83 9.90
C VAL A 427 -7.58 -30.10 9.22
N GLY A 428 -7.61 -30.14 7.88
CA GLY A 428 -7.98 -31.33 7.13
C GLY A 428 -7.07 -32.53 7.42
N VAL A 429 -5.76 -32.31 7.56
CA VAL A 429 -4.79 -33.34 7.99
C VAL A 429 -5.14 -33.83 9.39
N LEU A 430 -5.26 -32.94 10.36
CA LEU A 430 -5.58 -33.29 11.75
C LEU A 430 -6.89 -34.08 11.83
N PHE A 431 -7.93 -33.62 11.14
CA PHE A 431 -9.21 -34.32 11.08
C PHE A 431 -9.10 -35.70 10.44
N SER A 432 -8.34 -35.84 9.35
CA SER A 432 -8.12 -37.13 8.70
C SER A 432 -7.33 -38.12 9.56
N SER A 433 -6.43 -37.61 10.42
CA SER A 433 -5.68 -38.40 11.39
C SER A 433 -6.56 -38.83 12.57
N LEU A 434 -7.37 -37.92 13.11
CA LEU A 434 -8.34 -38.23 14.18
C LEU A 434 -9.33 -39.32 13.76
N LYS A 435 -9.78 -39.31 12.49
CA LYS A 435 -10.64 -40.37 11.94
C LYS A 435 -10.02 -41.77 11.96
N ARG A 436 -8.69 -41.88 12.02
CA ARG A 436 -7.99 -43.17 12.05
C ARG A 436 -7.82 -43.71 13.46
N ILE A 437 -8.03 -42.89 14.48
CA ILE A 437 -7.98 -43.29 15.88
C ILE A 437 -9.33 -43.95 16.21
N SER A 438 -9.31 -45.25 16.49
CA SER A 438 -10.50 -45.97 16.97
C SER A 438 -10.88 -45.45 18.36
N VAL A 439 -12.07 -44.85 18.46
CA VAL A 439 -12.68 -44.41 19.73
C VAL A 439 -13.32 -45.59 20.48
N GLU A 440 -13.56 -46.72 19.78
CA GLU A 440 -14.17 -47.93 20.36
C GLU A 440 -13.37 -48.52 21.51
N ALA A 441 -12.05 -48.31 21.54
CA ALA A 441 -11.20 -48.83 22.60
C ALA A 441 -11.35 -48.10 23.96
N TRP A 442 -11.87 -46.85 23.97
CA TRP A 442 -11.93 -46.01 25.19
C TRP A 442 -13.33 -45.47 25.52
N ALA A 443 -14.23 -45.40 24.53
CA ALA A 443 -15.61 -44.93 24.73
C ALA A 443 -16.59 -45.64 23.77
N PRO A 444 -16.96 -46.90 24.04
CA PRO A 444 -17.79 -47.73 23.13
C PRO A 444 -19.23 -47.21 22.91
N SER A 445 -19.70 -46.25 23.70
CA SER A 445 -21.05 -45.65 23.58
C SER A 445 -21.12 -44.39 22.69
N LEU A 446 -19.97 -43.91 22.21
CA LEU A 446 -19.83 -42.73 21.37
C LEU A 446 -19.76 -43.13 19.88
N ASP A 447 -20.92 -43.28 19.25
CA ASP A 447 -21.00 -43.53 17.79
C ASP A 447 -20.38 -42.35 17.00
N TRP A 448 -19.87 -42.60 15.78
CA TRP A 448 -19.32 -41.60 14.88
C TRP A 448 -20.28 -40.44 14.59
N THR A 449 -21.59 -40.67 14.69
CA THR A 449 -22.60 -39.61 14.65
C THR A 449 -22.48 -38.64 15.83
N LYS A 450 -22.29 -39.14 17.05
CA LYS A 450 -22.05 -38.34 18.27
C LYS A 450 -20.67 -37.68 18.26
N ALA A 451 -19.64 -38.36 17.77
CA ALA A 451 -18.31 -37.77 17.59
C ALA A 451 -18.30 -36.65 16.55
N THR A 452 -19.09 -36.78 15.47
CA THR A 452 -19.27 -35.72 14.47
C THR A 452 -20.03 -34.53 15.07
N LEU A 453 -21.04 -34.78 15.91
CA LEU A 453 -21.75 -33.73 16.65
C LEU A 453 -20.82 -33.02 17.64
N LEU A 454 -19.99 -33.76 18.38
CA LEU A 454 -19.00 -33.20 19.31
C LEU A 454 -17.96 -32.35 18.57
N LEU A 455 -17.47 -32.80 17.41
CA LEU A 455 -16.57 -32.03 16.56
C LEU A 455 -17.26 -30.79 15.97
N ALA A 456 -18.55 -30.86 15.65
CA ALA A 456 -19.33 -29.70 15.22
C ALA A 456 -19.50 -28.70 16.37
N VAL A 457 -19.78 -29.15 17.60
CA VAL A 457 -19.89 -28.30 18.80
C VAL A 457 -18.54 -27.68 19.16
N CYS A 458 -17.45 -28.46 19.18
CA CYS A 458 -16.09 -27.96 19.34
C CYS A 458 -15.73 -26.96 18.22
N GLY A 459 -16.17 -27.23 16.99
CA GLY A 459 -16.06 -26.31 15.87
C GLY A 459 -16.77 -24.98 16.17
N VAL A 460 -18.03 -25.00 16.60
CA VAL A 460 -18.78 -23.78 16.95
C VAL A 460 -18.10 -23.01 18.10
N VAL A 461 -17.62 -23.70 19.13
CA VAL A 461 -16.90 -23.09 20.26
C VAL A 461 -15.58 -22.45 19.81
N VAL A 462 -14.86 -23.07 18.88
CA VAL A 462 -13.62 -22.51 18.31
C VAL A 462 -13.92 -21.38 17.32
N LEU A 463 -15.04 -21.43 16.59
CA LEU A 463 -15.40 -20.45 15.57
C LEU A 463 -16.02 -19.17 16.15
N SER A 464 -16.73 -19.27 17.28
CA SER A 464 -17.40 -18.12 17.90
C SER A 464 -16.42 -16.99 18.25
N PRO A 465 -15.23 -17.23 18.83
CA PRO A 465 -14.23 -16.18 19.05
C PRO A 465 -13.76 -15.48 17.78
N PHE A 466 -13.54 -16.23 16.67
CA PHE A 466 -13.11 -15.64 15.40
C PHE A 466 -14.21 -14.81 14.74
N ALA A 467 -15.44 -15.31 14.74
CA ALA A 467 -16.58 -14.55 14.23
C ALA A 467 -16.81 -13.28 15.07
N SER A 468 -16.83 -13.40 16.40
CA SER A 468 -16.95 -12.24 17.31
C SER A 468 -15.82 -11.23 17.10
N ASN A 469 -14.59 -11.71 16.90
CA ASN A 469 -13.44 -10.86 16.62
C ASN A 469 -13.59 -10.14 15.28
N ALA A 470 -14.04 -10.84 14.23
CA ALA A 470 -14.30 -10.23 12.93
C ALA A 470 -15.35 -9.11 13.03
N TYR A 471 -16.46 -9.34 13.73
CA TYR A 471 -17.46 -8.29 13.99
C TYR A 471 -16.90 -7.11 14.79
N THR A 472 -16.19 -7.39 15.88
CA THR A 472 -15.59 -6.34 16.74
C THR A 472 -14.58 -5.50 15.96
N HIS A 473 -13.78 -6.15 15.10
CA HIS A 473 -12.82 -5.46 14.26
C HIS A 473 -13.52 -4.64 13.17
N ALA A 474 -14.61 -5.18 12.59
CA ALA A 474 -15.44 -4.50 11.61
C ALA A 474 -16.10 -3.22 12.18
N GLU A 475 -16.52 -3.23 13.44
CA GLU A 475 -17.07 -2.04 14.14
C GLU A 475 -16.03 -0.93 14.35
N ARG A 476 -14.74 -1.28 14.41
CA ARG A 476 -13.63 -0.33 14.64
C ARG A 476 -12.99 0.15 13.34
N VAL A 477 -13.33 -0.46 12.21
CA VAL A 477 -12.79 -0.08 10.90
C VAL A 477 -13.41 1.23 10.46
N THR A 478 -12.57 2.25 10.29
CA THR A 478 -12.93 3.56 9.76
C THR A 478 -12.20 3.84 8.44
N PRO A 479 -12.67 4.82 7.63
CA PRO A 479 -11.91 5.34 6.50
C PRO A 479 -10.57 5.95 6.94
N PRO A 480 -9.55 6.03 6.06
CA PRO A 480 -8.24 6.62 6.41
C PRO A 480 -8.30 8.02 6.99
N THR A 481 -9.18 8.83 6.42
CA THR A 481 -9.45 10.22 6.81
C THR A 481 -9.94 10.34 8.26
N ASP A 482 -10.48 9.28 8.85
CA ASP A 482 -10.94 9.23 10.24
C ASP A 482 -9.93 8.57 11.21
N TRP A 483 -8.74 8.18 10.74
CA TRP A 483 -7.71 7.56 11.60
C TRP A 483 -7.16 8.55 12.64
N GLU A 484 -7.01 9.82 12.27
CA GLU A 484 -6.49 10.86 13.16
C GLU A 484 -7.62 11.63 13.85
N ILE A 485 -8.59 12.11 13.07
CA ILE A 485 -9.70 12.92 13.55
C ILE A 485 -11.03 12.25 13.18
N ARG A 486 -11.69 11.66 14.18
CA ARG A 486 -13.00 11.02 13.99
C ARG A 486 -14.03 12.04 13.47
N GLY A 487 -14.64 11.75 12.33
CA GLY A 487 -15.69 12.57 11.71
C GLY A 487 -15.18 13.46 10.59
N LEU A 488 -13.86 13.51 10.35
CA LEU A 488 -13.29 14.27 9.25
C LEU A 488 -13.76 13.73 7.89
N ASN A 489 -13.87 12.40 7.72
CA ASN A 489 -14.38 11.81 6.48
C ASN A 489 -15.76 12.36 6.11
N ARG A 490 -16.65 12.41 7.11
CA ARG A 490 -18.01 12.91 6.93
C ARG A 490 -18.00 14.38 6.52
N GLY A 491 -17.17 15.21 7.16
CA GLY A 491 -17.03 16.62 6.81
C GLY A 491 -16.52 16.84 5.38
N LEU A 492 -15.54 16.03 4.95
CA LEU A 492 -15.00 16.06 3.59
C LEU A 492 -16.06 15.65 2.57
N VAL A 493 -16.74 14.53 2.79
CA VAL A 493 -17.81 14.05 1.91
C VAL A 493 -18.94 15.07 1.78
N GLU A 494 -19.43 15.65 2.89
CA GLU A 494 -20.45 16.70 2.87
C GLU A 494 -20.00 17.90 2.03
N THR A 495 -18.75 18.32 2.17
CA THR A 495 -18.15 19.42 1.40
C THR A 495 -18.02 19.09 -0.08
N PHE A 496 -17.66 17.85 -0.42
CA PHE A 496 -17.51 17.39 -1.81
C PHE A 496 -18.86 17.22 -2.52
N LEU A 497 -19.89 16.79 -1.81
CA LEU A 497 -21.26 16.78 -2.33
C LEU A 497 -21.75 18.20 -2.60
N TRP A 498 -21.47 19.15 -1.68
CA TRP A 498 -21.77 20.55 -1.92
C TRP A 498 -21.06 21.07 -3.18
N LEU A 499 -19.77 20.75 -3.38
CA LEU A 499 -19.04 21.08 -4.60
C LEU A 499 -19.72 20.50 -5.84
N LYS A 500 -20.13 19.24 -5.81
CA LYS A 500 -20.82 18.58 -6.94
C LYS A 500 -22.09 19.33 -7.35
N GLU A 501 -22.85 19.81 -6.37
CA GLU A 501 -24.16 20.46 -6.58
C GLU A 501 -24.05 21.96 -6.89
N ASN A 502 -23.02 22.65 -6.38
CA ASN A 502 -22.97 24.12 -6.34
C ASN A 502 -21.78 24.76 -7.07
N SER A 503 -20.89 23.96 -7.70
CA SER A 503 -19.74 24.48 -8.46
C SER A 503 -19.78 24.09 -9.95
N PRO A 504 -19.16 24.86 -10.85
CA PRO A 504 -18.99 24.47 -12.25
C PRO A 504 -18.24 23.13 -12.41
N GLU A 505 -18.62 22.31 -13.40
CA GLU A 505 -18.00 20.99 -13.64
C GLU A 505 -16.50 21.04 -13.92
N ASN A 506 -16.02 22.13 -14.52
CA ASN A 506 -14.61 22.32 -14.85
C ASN A 506 -13.77 22.89 -13.68
N SER A 507 -14.37 23.09 -12.50
CA SER A 507 -13.67 23.68 -11.37
C SER A 507 -12.49 22.85 -10.89
N VAL A 508 -11.42 23.57 -10.51
CA VAL A 508 -10.19 23.00 -9.94
C VAL A 508 -10.16 23.27 -8.44
N VAL A 509 -9.94 22.22 -7.66
CA VAL A 509 -9.94 22.25 -6.20
C VAL A 509 -8.56 21.88 -5.69
N ALA A 510 -7.98 22.72 -4.83
CA ALA A 510 -6.78 22.38 -4.09
C ALA A 510 -7.15 21.85 -2.70
N ILE A 511 -6.60 20.68 -2.40
CA ILE A 511 -6.69 19.97 -1.14
C ILE A 511 -5.41 19.16 -0.97
N GLU A 512 -5.07 18.79 0.27
CA GLU A 512 -3.97 17.88 0.54
C GLU A 512 -4.12 16.59 -0.31
N TRP A 513 -2.98 16.11 -0.83
CA TRP A 513 -2.94 15.14 -1.93
C TRP A 513 -3.58 13.80 -1.56
N SER A 514 -3.53 13.38 -0.29
CA SER A 514 -4.11 12.11 0.17
C SER A 514 -5.63 12.09 0.03
N TYR A 515 -6.28 13.26 0.05
CA TYR A 515 -7.74 13.39 -0.13
C TYR A 515 -8.18 13.57 -1.59
N GLY A 516 -7.24 13.71 -2.54
CA GLY A 516 -7.55 14.02 -3.94
C GLY A 516 -8.37 12.93 -4.66
N HIS A 517 -8.16 11.66 -4.34
CA HIS A 517 -8.98 10.57 -4.90
C HIS A 517 -10.41 10.60 -4.36
N LEU A 518 -10.59 10.84 -3.05
CA LEU A 518 -11.92 11.01 -2.46
C LEU A 518 -12.64 12.23 -3.06
N LEU A 519 -11.94 13.36 -3.20
CA LEU A 519 -12.44 14.58 -3.83
C LEU A 519 -12.97 14.29 -5.24
N THR A 520 -12.14 13.75 -6.13
CA THR A 520 -12.53 13.57 -7.54
C THR A 520 -13.65 12.53 -7.69
N GLY A 521 -13.65 11.48 -6.84
CA GLY A 521 -14.67 10.44 -6.84
C GLY A 521 -16.04 10.90 -6.33
N VAL A 522 -16.08 11.84 -5.36
CA VAL A 522 -17.34 12.33 -4.77
C VAL A 522 -17.83 13.62 -5.44
N SER A 523 -16.94 14.60 -5.61
CA SER A 523 -17.32 15.93 -6.13
C SER A 523 -17.43 15.99 -7.65
N GLU A 524 -16.76 15.07 -8.35
CA GLU A 524 -16.61 15.11 -9.81
C GLU A 524 -15.99 16.43 -10.29
N ARG A 525 -15.13 17.03 -9.46
CA ARG A 525 -14.31 18.20 -9.78
C ARG A 525 -12.84 17.81 -9.86
N ARG A 526 -12.05 18.67 -10.51
CA ARG A 526 -10.64 18.38 -10.77
C ARG A 526 -9.81 18.63 -9.51
N SER A 527 -8.92 17.73 -9.17
CA SER A 527 -7.91 17.94 -8.13
C SER A 527 -6.64 18.56 -8.73
N VAL A 528 -5.95 19.42 -7.98
CA VAL A 528 -4.61 19.92 -8.38
C VAL A 528 -3.60 18.77 -8.48
N CYS A 529 -3.65 17.86 -7.51
CA CYS A 529 -2.94 16.58 -7.48
C CYS A 529 -3.69 15.60 -6.56
N ASP A 530 -3.29 14.34 -6.56
CA ASP A 530 -3.89 13.29 -5.74
C ASP A 530 -2.89 12.14 -5.45
N GLY A 531 -3.40 10.96 -5.06
CA GLY A 531 -2.62 9.80 -4.63
C GLY A 531 -1.72 9.14 -5.69
N VAL A 532 -1.92 9.42 -7.00
CA VAL A 532 -0.95 9.00 -8.04
C VAL A 532 0.16 10.03 -8.19
N GLU A 533 1.39 9.57 -8.44
CA GLU A 533 2.59 10.42 -8.42
C GLU A 533 3.27 10.47 -9.80
N VAL A 534 3.43 11.67 -10.36
CA VAL A 534 4.38 11.92 -11.46
C VAL A 534 5.78 11.82 -10.87
N SER A 535 6.45 10.69 -11.06
CA SER A 535 7.86 10.55 -10.69
C SER A 535 8.68 11.60 -11.43
N ALA A 536 9.24 12.54 -10.68
CA ALA A 536 10.09 13.56 -11.27
C ALA A 536 11.47 13.01 -11.65
N ARG A 537 12.10 13.71 -12.60
CA ARG A 537 13.45 13.45 -13.08
C ARG A 537 14.18 14.77 -13.13
N GLU A 538 15.42 14.78 -12.63
CA GLU A 538 16.23 15.99 -12.49
C GLU A 538 16.36 16.73 -13.82
N GLY A 539 15.97 18.01 -13.85
CA GLY A 539 16.06 18.85 -15.03
C GLY A 539 15.10 18.47 -16.16
N GLU A 540 14.42 17.33 -16.13
CA GLU A 540 13.61 16.91 -17.29
C GLU A 540 12.37 17.79 -17.46
N TRP A 541 11.72 18.24 -16.38
CA TRP A 541 10.51 19.06 -16.55
C TRP A 541 10.85 20.52 -16.89
N GLU A 542 12.00 21.03 -16.43
CA GLU A 542 12.51 22.34 -16.85
C GLU A 542 13.03 22.32 -18.30
N ASN A 543 13.53 21.18 -18.79
CA ASN A 543 14.22 21.07 -20.09
C ASN A 543 13.43 20.30 -21.18
N ASP A 544 12.37 19.57 -20.86
CA ASP A 544 11.51 18.83 -21.82
C ASP A 544 10.05 19.36 -21.80
N PRO A 545 9.83 20.58 -22.32
CA PRO A 545 8.49 21.14 -22.50
C PRO A 545 7.68 20.41 -23.59
N LEU A 546 8.21 19.37 -24.23
CA LEU A 546 7.43 18.52 -25.15
C LEU A 546 6.78 17.36 -24.39
N ARG A 547 7.47 16.77 -23.39
CA ARG A 547 6.89 15.78 -22.46
C ARG A 547 6.01 16.40 -21.38
N TYR A 548 6.38 17.57 -20.88
CA TYR A 548 5.67 18.26 -19.79
C TYR A 548 5.23 19.66 -20.22
N PRO A 549 4.36 19.77 -21.24
CA PRO A 549 4.16 21.02 -21.98
C PRO A 549 3.60 22.18 -21.16
N VAL A 550 2.98 21.91 -20.01
CA VAL A 550 2.47 22.94 -19.13
C VAL A 550 2.30 22.36 -17.72
N ARG A 551 3.30 22.43 -16.80
CA ARG A 551 3.18 22.46 -15.31
C ARG A 551 4.35 21.82 -14.53
N PRO A 552 4.54 22.19 -13.24
CA PRO A 552 5.47 21.52 -12.34
C PRO A 552 5.09 20.06 -12.07
N PRO A 553 6.07 19.18 -11.81
CA PRO A 553 5.86 17.80 -11.35
C PRO A 553 5.35 17.78 -9.90
N ASP A 554 5.03 16.60 -9.39
CA ASP A 554 4.52 16.45 -8.01
C ASP A 554 5.58 16.73 -6.96
N TYR A 555 6.84 16.36 -7.24
CA TYR A 555 8.00 16.71 -6.42
C TYR A 555 9.12 17.30 -7.27
N ILE A 556 9.90 18.21 -6.70
CA ILE A 556 11.13 18.72 -7.32
C ILE A 556 12.33 18.00 -6.73
N TYR A 557 13.10 17.33 -7.59
CA TYR A 557 14.37 16.71 -7.23
C TYR A 557 15.52 17.72 -7.26
N VAL A 558 16.38 17.65 -6.26
CA VAL A 558 17.62 18.40 -6.15
C VAL A 558 18.75 17.42 -5.85
N VAL A 559 19.77 17.38 -6.69
CA VAL A 559 20.96 16.58 -6.44
C VAL A 559 21.97 17.37 -5.61
N GLN A 560 22.36 16.81 -4.48
CA GLN A 560 23.45 17.33 -3.65
C GLN A 560 24.49 16.22 -3.42
N GLY A 561 25.66 16.37 -4.04
CA GLY A 561 26.68 15.32 -4.06
C GLY A 561 26.17 14.06 -4.79
N ASN A 562 26.15 12.92 -4.08
CA ASN A 562 25.66 11.64 -4.62
C ASN A 562 24.24 11.29 -4.17
N HIS A 563 23.48 12.26 -3.61
CA HIS A 563 22.13 12.04 -3.11
C HIS A 563 21.11 12.87 -3.89
N ALA A 564 20.02 12.21 -4.31
CA ALA A 564 18.83 12.86 -4.83
C ALA A 564 17.89 13.18 -3.66
N LEU A 565 17.59 14.46 -3.45
CA LEU A 565 16.76 14.96 -2.36
C LEU A 565 15.50 15.61 -2.93
N LEU A 566 14.36 15.43 -2.25
CA LEU A 566 13.09 16.04 -2.62
C LEU A 566 12.87 17.34 -1.86
N ARG A 567 12.50 18.40 -2.59
CA ARG A 567 12.15 19.69 -2.01
C ARG A 567 10.81 19.63 -1.26
N GLY A 568 10.80 20.12 -0.04
CA GLY A 568 9.66 20.06 0.88
C GLY A 568 9.47 18.72 1.59
N LEU A 569 10.33 17.73 1.33
CA LEU A 569 10.34 16.45 2.03
C LEU A 569 11.71 16.19 2.69
N ASN A 570 12.79 16.22 1.90
CA ASN A 570 14.16 16.09 2.40
C ASN A 570 14.83 17.45 2.63
N LEU A 571 14.51 18.43 1.79
CA LEU A 571 14.95 19.81 1.90
C LEU A 571 13.80 20.69 2.36
N GLN A 572 14.10 21.80 3.03
CA GLN A 572 13.08 22.80 3.36
C GLN A 572 12.42 23.34 2.08
N ARG A 573 11.13 23.67 2.18
CA ARG A 573 10.42 24.38 1.12
C ARG A 573 11.01 25.78 0.95
N GLU A 574 11.05 26.27 -0.27
CA GLU A 574 11.41 27.65 -0.57
C GLU A 574 10.12 28.48 -0.67
N SER A 575 10.03 29.53 0.13
CA SER A 575 8.94 30.50 0.02
C SER A 575 8.98 31.23 -1.32
N TRP A 576 7.81 31.61 -1.84
CA TRP A 576 7.67 32.33 -3.11
C TRP A 576 8.23 31.57 -4.32
N ARG A 577 8.22 30.23 -4.23
CA ARG A 577 8.65 29.32 -5.29
C ARG A 577 7.74 28.10 -5.35
N VAL A 578 7.69 27.48 -6.52
CA VAL A 578 7.01 26.21 -6.73
C VAL A 578 7.92 25.11 -6.19
N ASN A 579 7.42 24.29 -5.28
CA ASN A 579 8.19 23.19 -4.67
C ASN A 579 7.81 21.82 -5.24
N GLY A 580 6.78 21.78 -6.09
CA GLY A 580 6.16 20.58 -6.63
C GLY A 580 4.71 20.51 -6.18
N ARG A 581 3.81 19.94 -7.00
CA ARG A 581 2.36 20.00 -6.73
C ARG A 581 1.97 19.46 -5.37
N ARG A 582 2.46 18.26 -5.02
CA ARG A 582 2.13 17.61 -3.74
C ARG A 582 2.65 18.41 -2.57
N THR A 583 3.90 18.86 -2.66
CA THR A 583 4.49 19.74 -1.65
C THR A 583 3.69 21.04 -1.52
N ASP A 584 3.37 21.72 -2.62
CA ASP A 584 2.70 23.01 -2.51
C ASP A 584 1.26 22.86 -1.98
N VAL A 585 0.48 21.85 -2.41
CA VAL A 585 -0.88 21.65 -1.89
C VAL A 585 -0.90 21.12 -0.44
N GLN A 586 0.12 20.38 -0.02
CA GLN A 586 0.20 19.91 1.36
C GLN A 586 0.55 21.08 2.30
N TRP A 587 1.35 22.03 1.84
CA TRP A 587 1.89 23.10 2.67
C TRP A 587 1.19 24.46 2.49
N PHE A 588 0.24 24.61 1.56
CA PHE A 588 -0.50 25.88 1.41
C PHE A 588 -1.21 26.35 2.70
N PRO A 589 -1.73 25.48 3.59
CA PRO A 589 -2.30 25.94 4.86
C PRO A 589 -1.29 26.65 5.76
N LEU A 590 0.01 26.39 5.56
CA LEU A 590 1.12 26.96 6.30
C LEU A 590 1.67 28.25 5.67
N MET A 591 1.16 28.65 4.50
CA MET A 591 1.55 29.88 3.82
C MET A 591 0.92 31.10 4.48
N GLY A 592 1.61 32.24 4.42
CA GLY A 592 1.01 33.54 4.73
C GLY A 592 0.02 34.00 3.65
N VAL A 593 -0.79 35.00 3.95
CA VAL A 593 -1.80 35.55 3.00
C VAL A 593 -1.18 35.99 1.67
N GLU A 594 -0.04 36.68 1.69
CA GLU A 594 0.59 37.13 0.44
C GLU A 594 1.29 35.98 -0.31
N GLU A 595 1.82 34.99 0.41
CA GLU A 595 2.45 33.81 -0.20
C GLU A 595 1.41 32.93 -0.91
N LEU A 596 0.22 32.74 -0.30
CA LEU A 596 -0.89 32.05 -0.95
C LEU A 596 -1.38 32.82 -2.20
N LYS A 597 -1.45 34.16 -2.14
CA LYS A 597 -1.78 35.00 -3.30
C LYS A 597 -0.80 34.74 -4.44
N TRP A 598 0.49 34.70 -4.14
CA TRP A 598 1.53 34.37 -5.11
C TRP A 598 1.38 32.94 -5.66
N TYR A 599 1.13 31.95 -4.80
CA TYR A 599 0.94 30.54 -5.18
C TYR A 599 -0.22 30.38 -6.19
N LEU A 600 -1.36 31.00 -5.91
CA LEU A 600 -2.53 30.95 -6.79
C LEU A 600 -2.19 31.55 -8.17
N LYS A 601 -1.54 32.71 -8.23
CA LYS A 601 -1.07 33.32 -9.50
C LYS A 601 -0.07 32.43 -10.23
N ALA A 602 0.86 31.80 -9.50
CA ALA A 602 1.85 30.91 -10.09
C ALA A 602 1.19 29.70 -10.77
N TYR A 603 0.21 29.07 -10.12
CA TYR A 603 -0.52 27.94 -10.69
C TYR A 603 -1.41 28.33 -11.88
N ASP A 604 -2.02 29.51 -11.85
CA ASP A 604 -2.76 30.07 -13.00
C ASP A 604 -1.86 30.30 -14.22
N ASN A 605 -0.61 30.77 -14.02
CA ASN A 605 0.38 30.88 -15.10
C ASN A 605 0.71 29.53 -15.76
N TYR A 606 0.53 28.42 -15.05
CA TYR A 606 0.63 27.07 -15.60
C TYR A 606 -0.70 26.53 -16.13
N GLY A 607 -1.72 27.37 -16.27
CA GLY A 607 -3.08 26.98 -16.69
C GLY A 607 -3.84 26.19 -15.62
N CYS A 608 -3.31 26.05 -14.41
CA CYS A 608 -3.99 25.41 -13.28
C CYS A 608 -4.66 26.47 -12.41
N ARG A 609 -5.70 27.13 -12.95
CA ARG A 609 -6.47 28.12 -12.21
C ARG A 609 -7.26 27.44 -11.10
N ILE A 610 -6.85 27.62 -9.84
CA ILE A 610 -7.51 27.03 -8.67
C ILE A 610 -8.76 27.84 -8.31
N ASP A 611 -9.92 27.20 -8.32
CA ASP A 611 -11.20 27.84 -8.02
C ASP A 611 -11.59 27.73 -6.55
N TYR A 612 -11.23 26.61 -5.91
CA TYR A 612 -11.58 26.32 -4.53
C TYR A 612 -10.40 25.79 -3.71
N LEU A 613 -10.36 26.18 -2.44
CA LEU A 613 -9.45 25.68 -1.42
C LEU A 613 -10.24 24.98 -0.33
N VAL A 614 -9.82 23.76 0.03
CA VAL A 614 -10.41 23.01 1.14
C VAL A 614 -9.45 23.06 2.33
N PHE A 615 -9.95 23.54 3.47
CA PHE A 615 -9.24 23.50 4.74
C PHE A 615 -9.94 22.54 5.69
N HIS A 616 -9.16 21.75 6.45
CA HIS A 616 -9.70 20.87 7.47
C HIS A 616 -9.04 21.06 8.84
N LEU A 617 -9.68 20.53 9.87
CA LEU A 617 -9.30 20.75 11.28
C LEU A 617 -7.88 20.26 11.61
N GLU A 618 -7.38 19.25 10.93
CA GLU A 618 -6.00 18.77 11.08
C GLU A 618 -5.00 19.85 10.63
N GLN A 619 -5.19 20.42 9.45
CA GLN A 619 -4.38 21.52 8.91
C GLN A 619 -4.44 22.79 9.76
N TYR A 620 -5.56 23.02 10.48
CA TYR A 620 -5.62 24.08 11.47
C TYR A 620 -4.60 23.86 12.59
N TRP A 621 -4.52 22.64 13.13
CA TRP A 621 -3.56 22.31 14.18
C TRP A 621 -2.13 22.33 13.66
N GLU A 622 -1.88 21.82 12.45
CA GLU A 622 -0.57 21.94 11.80
C GLU A 622 -0.15 23.41 11.64
N ALA A 623 -1.07 24.28 11.19
CA ALA A 623 -0.83 25.72 11.07
C ALA A 623 -0.57 26.39 12.42
N TYR A 624 -1.34 26.01 13.44
CA TYR A 624 -1.15 26.51 14.80
C TYR A 624 0.22 26.14 15.36
N TYR A 625 0.63 24.87 15.25
CA TYR A 625 1.93 24.41 15.71
C TYR A 625 3.07 24.99 14.87
N TYR A 626 2.88 25.13 13.57
CA TYR A 626 3.87 25.78 12.71
C TYR A 626 4.15 27.23 13.15
N LYS A 627 3.09 28.03 13.35
CA LYS A 627 3.22 29.43 13.75
C LYS A 627 3.85 29.60 15.14
N ASN A 628 3.43 28.77 16.10
CA ASN A 628 3.77 28.98 17.51
C ASN A 628 4.97 28.16 17.99
N ARG A 629 5.35 27.09 17.26
CA ARG A 629 6.44 26.18 17.66
C ARG A 629 7.47 26.00 16.56
N ASP A 630 7.09 25.45 15.41
CA ASP A 630 8.08 24.93 14.45
C ASP A 630 8.87 26.04 13.74
N ALA A 631 8.18 27.10 13.28
CA ALA A 631 8.84 28.23 12.63
C ALA A 631 9.69 29.06 13.63
N PRO A 632 9.20 29.42 14.83
CA PRO A 632 10.04 30.06 15.85
C PRO A 632 11.26 29.23 16.23
N LEU A 633 11.10 27.91 16.41
CA LEU A 633 12.19 27.01 16.73
C LEU A 633 13.26 27.01 15.62
N SER A 634 12.87 26.95 14.34
CA SER A 634 13.83 27.06 13.23
C SER A 634 14.57 28.38 13.25
N LYS A 635 13.88 29.52 13.47
CA LYS A 635 14.53 30.84 13.55
C LYS A 635 15.59 30.90 14.66
N VAL A 636 15.29 30.36 15.83
CA VAL A 636 16.25 30.32 16.96
C VAL A 636 17.40 29.36 16.68
N TRP A 637 17.10 28.21 16.09
CA TRP A 637 18.09 27.16 15.83
C TRP A 637 19.10 27.55 14.74
N ASP A 638 18.64 28.27 13.73
CA ASP A 638 19.42 28.73 12.57
C ASP A 638 20.15 30.06 12.83
N ALA A 639 19.76 30.78 13.89
CA ALA A 639 20.39 32.04 14.31
C ALA A 639 21.90 31.87 14.56
N LYS A 640 22.68 32.89 14.20
CA LYS A 640 24.12 32.89 14.42
C LYS A 640 24.44 32.77 15.91
N ARG A 641 25.16 31.71 16.27
CA ARG A 641 25.63 31.46 17.64
C ARG A 641 26.76 32.43 17.98
N LEU A 642 26.52 33.33 18.93
CA LEU A 642 27.55 34.23 19.47
C LEU A 642 28.35 33.51 20.55
N PHE A 643 27.65 32.85 21.47
CA PHE A 643 28.24 32.02 22.51
C PHE A 643 27.42 30.75 22.72
N THR A 644 28.09 29.60 22.81
CA THR A 644 27.43 28.30 22.99
C THR A 644 27.51 27.76 24.41
N ARG A 645 28.18 28.48 25.32
CA ARG A 645 28.21 28.21 26.75
C ARG A 645 28.71 29.43 27.53
N PRO A 646 28.30 29.61 28.80
CA PRO A 646 28.94 30.53 29.73
C PRO A 646 30.39 30.11 30.08
N ARG A 647 31.21 31.07 30.52
CA ARG A 647 32.59 30.87 31.03
C ARG A 647 32.61 30.31 32.45
N THR A 648 31.61 30.64 33.24
CA THR A 648 31.46 30.22 34.64
C THR A 648 30.13 29.52 34.85
N ILE A 649 30.00 28.80 35.97
CA ILE A 649 28.73 28.17 36.34
C ILE A 649 27.72 29.30 36.62
N PRO A 650 26.51 29.26 36.00
CA PRO A 650 25.49 30.25 36.24
C PRO A 650 25.13 30.34 37.72
N THR A 651 24.98 31.55 38.24
CA THR A 651 24.61 31.78 39.64
C THR A 651 23.13 32.14 39.72
N ARG A 652 22.45 31.65 40.76
CA ARG A 652 21.03 31.96 41.02
C ARG A 652 20.90 32.69 42.35
N GLY A 653 20.26 33.85 42.38
CA GLY A 653 20.00 34.64 43.59
C GLY A 653 18.75 35.51 43.43
N GLU A 654 17.92 35.62 44.47
CA GLU A 654 16.70 36.46 44.50
C GLU A 654 15.76 36.35 43.28
N GLY A 655 15.65 35.17 42.65
CA GLY A 655 14.81 34.95 41.46
C GLY A 655 15.46 35.38 40.12
N GLU A 656 16.77 35.63 40.14
CA GLU A 656 17.57 35.96 38.96
C GLU A 656 18.63 34.90 38.70
N TRP A 657 18.83 34.55 37.43
CA TRP A 657 19.97 33.80 36.93
C TRP A 657 20.97 34.74 36.29
N VAL A 658 22.25 34.61 36.63
CA VAL A 658 23.33 35.44 36.06
C VAL A 658 24.32 34.56 35.30
N PHE A 659 24.57 34.94 34.05
CA PHE A 659 25.45 34.28 33.09
C PHE A 659 26.63 35.18 32.70
N ASP A 660 27.83 34.61 32.68
CA ASP A 660 29.04 35.25 32.18
C ASP A 660 29.46 34.59 30.86
N PHE A 661 29.32 35.27 29.73
CA PHE A 661 29.69 34.75 28.40
C PHE A 661 31.05 35.27 27.90
N SER A 662 31.41 36.52 28.22
CA SER A 662 32.66 37.15 27.80
C SER A 662 32.95 38.40 28.64
N GLU A 663 34.12 39.03 28.45
CA GLU A 663 34.46 40.28 29.14
C GLU A 663 33.42 41.39 28.90
N ASN A 664 32.85 41.43 27.69
CA ASN A 664 31.80 42.38 27.31
C ASN A 664 30.38 41.88 27.59
N ARG A 665 30.22 40.66 28.11
CA ARG A 665 28.94 40.00 28.45
C ARG A 665 29.07 39.29 29.80
N LYS A 666 29.57 40.01 30.81
CA LYS A 666 29.94 39.44 32.11
C LYS A 666 28.75 39.14 33.04
N ALA A 667 27.64 39.85 32.87
CA ALA A 667 26.47 39.74 33.73
C ALA A 667 25.17 39.83 32.91
N VAL A 668 24.91 38.81 32.07
CA VAL A 668 23.61 38.64 31.42
C VAL A 668 22.66 38.04 32.46
N VAL A 669 21.57 38.73 32.77
CA VAL A 669 20.63 38.39 33.84
C VAL A 669 19.31 37.94 33.21
N LEU A 670 18.79 36.79 33.65
CA LEU A 670 17.45 36.30 33.33
C LEU A 670 16.62 36.24 34.61
N ARG A 671 15.46 36.90 34.62
CA ARG A 671 14.51 36.85 35.73
C ARG A 671 13.47 35.75 35.56
N ASP A 672 12.89 35.30 36.66
CA ASP A 672 11.83 34.29 36.66
C ASP A 672 10.57 34.70 35.85
N ASN A 673 10.36 35.99 35.61
CA ASN A 673 9.27 36.51 34.75
C ASN A 673 9.60 36.52 33.24
N GLY A 674 10.80 36.08 32.83
CA GLY A 674 11.26 36.06 31.45
C GLY A 674 11.98 37.35 30.98
N GLU A 675 12.13 38.36 31.83
CA GLU A 675 12.89 39.58 31.52
C GLU A 675 14.39 39.27 31.45
N VAL A 676 15.05 39.71 30.38
CA VAL A 676 16.49 39.45 30.15
C VAL A 676 17.26 40.72 29.78
N TYR A 677 18.38 40.97 30.46
CA TYR A 677 19.20 42.17 30.26
C TYR A 677 20.67 41.94 30.61
N LEU A 678 21.55 42.77 30.05
CA LEU A 678 22.95 42.87 30.42
C LEU A 678 23.10 43.96 31.49
N ARG A 679 23.57 43.57 32.68
CA ARG A 679 23.86 44.51 33.77
C ARG A 679 25.19 45.22 33.50
N THR A 680 25.16 46.55 33.37
CA THR A 680 26.35 47.39 33.19
C THR A 680 26.45 48.46 34.28
N GLU A 681 27.61 49.13 34.39
CA GLU A 681 27.80 50.23 35.35
C GLU A 681 26.91 51.45 35.04
N GLY A 682 26.48 51.62 33.78
CA GLY A 682 25.62 52.72 33.32
C GLY A 682 24.12 52.40 33.32
N GLY A 683 23.71 51.21 33.79
CA GLY A 683 22.31 50.74 33.76
C GLY A 683 22.14 49.36 33.14
N ASN A 684 20.91 48.85 33.15
CA ASN A 684 20.56 47.59 32.50
C ASN A 684 20.30 47.83 31.01
N LEU A 685 20.94 47.04 30.15
CA LEU A 685 20.69 47.04 28.70
C LEU A 685 19.87 45.80 28.34
N TYR A 686 18.63 45.98 27.91
CA TYR A 686 17.71 44.89 27.65
C TYR A 686 18.10 44.10 26.40
N LEU A 687 18.09 42.77 26.53
CA LEU A 687 18.30 41.86 25.41
C LEU A 687 17.02 41.74 24.58
N ASP A 688 17.13 41.16 23.40
CA ASP A 688 16.06 41.00 22.44
C ASP A 688 14.92 40.08 22.94
N GLY A 689 15.27 39.09 23.75
CA GLY A 689 14.32 38.18 24.39
C GLY A 689 14.98 36.90 24.90
N VAL A 690 14.16 35.99 25.41
CA VAL A 690 14.59 34.67 25.87
C VAL A 690 13.80 33.56 25.15
N ALA A 691 14.52 32.56 24.66
CA ALA A 691 13.96 31.36 24.03
C ALA A 691 14.23 30.13 24.92
N TYR A 692 13.17 29.50 25.43
CA TYR A 692 13.25 28.24 26.14
C TYR A 692 13.05 27.09 25.15
N ILE A 693 14.06 26.25 24.94
CA ILE A 693 13.98 25.06 24.10
C ILE A 693 13.87 23.83 25.00
N PHE A 694 12.74 23.14 24.90
CA PHE A 694 12.47 21.92 25.65
C PHE A 694 13.02 20.70 24.90
N LEU A 695 13.85 19.91 25.57
CA LEU A 695 14.51 18.75 25.00
C LEU A 695 13.88 17.44 25.49
N ASP A 696 13.78 16.45 24.61
CA ASP A 696 13.47 15.08 25.01
C ASP A 696 14.62 14.41 25.78
N GLU A 697 14.40 13.18 26.24
CA GLU A 697 15.40 12.37 26.95
C GLU A 697 16.68 12.15 26.13
N LYS A 698 16.58 12.18 24.80
CA LYS A 698 17.70 12.00 23.86
C LYS A 698 18.38 13.33 23.51
N GLY A 699 17.91 14.45 24.07
CA GLY A 699 18.45 15.78 23.85
C GLY A 699 18.01 16.44 22.54
N LYS A 700 16.94 15.97 21.90
CA LYS A 700 16.37 16.62 20.72
C LYS A 700 15.34 17.68 21.11
N PRO A 701 15.32 18.85 20.44
CA PRO A 701 14.25 19.83 20.60
C PRO A 701 12.87 19.22 20.33
N GLN A 702 11.93 19.44 21.25
CA GLN A 702 10.54 19.02 21.18
C GLN A 702 9.60 20.23 21.09
N ASP A 703 9.91 21.29 21.82
CA ASP A 703 9.05 22.46 21.94
C ASP A 703 9.86 23.73 22.20
N ILE A 704 9.25 24.89 21.99
CA ILE A 704 9.84 26.20 22.24
C ILE A 704 8.85 27.14 22.91
N ASN A 705 9.33 27.94 23.86
CA ASN A 705 8.63 29.11 24.35
C ASN A 705 9.55 30.34 24.18
N PHE A 706 9.12 31.32 23.38
CA PHE A 706 9.87 32.55 23.16
C PHE A 706 9.16 33.73 23.82
N ILE A 707 9.89 34.45 24.67
CA ILE A 707 9.41 35.64 25.35
C ILE A 707 10.22 36.84 24.83
N PRO A 708 9.64 37.71 24.01
CA PRO A 708 10.31 38.93 23.54
C PRO A 708 10.39 39.97 24.67
N SER A 709 11.44 40.79 24.67
CA SER A 709 11.53 41.95 25.56
C SER A 709 10.69 43.11 25.05
N SER A 710 10.10 43.89 25.97
CA SER A 710 9.34 45.11 25.61
C SER A 710 10.22 46.26 25.12
N THR A 711 11.50 46.25 25.49
CA THR A 711 12.54 47.22 25.11
C THR A 711 13.79 46.45 24.71
N VAL A 712 14.46 46.86 23.64
CA VAL A 712 15.64 46.15 23.12
C VAL A 712 16.81 47.13 22.96
N ASP A 713 17.80 47.02 23.83
CA ASP A 713 19.06 47.78 23.77
C ASP A 713 20.17 46.95 23.09
N VAL A 714 20.12 45.63 23.26
CA VAL A 714 21.08 44.67 22.71
C VAL A 714 20.34 43.64 21.87
N ARG A 715 20.66 43.58 20.56
CA ARG A 715 20.07 42.62 19.61
C ARG A 715 20.66 41.22 19.76
N GLU A 716 20.49 40.64 20.94
CA GLU A 716 20.94 39.29 21.29
C GLU A 716 19.82 38.58 22.04
N THR A 717 19.58 37.30 21.70
CA THR A 717 18.60 36.46 22.39
C THR A 717 19.29 35.42 23.26
N LEU A 718 18.82 35.27 24.49
CA LEU A 718 19.26 34.22 25.39
C LEU A 718 18.49 32.94 25.08
N VAL A 719 19.18 31.83 24.79
CA VAL A 719 18.54 30.54 24.52
C VAL A 719 18.82 29.61 25.69
N VAL A 720 17.77 29.10 26.33
CA VAL A 720 17.86 28.23 27.50
C VAL A 720 17.37 26.84 27.11
N PHE A 721 18.22 25.83 27.29
CA PHE A 721 17.88 24.44 27.04
C PHE A 721 17.37 23.78 28.32
N ILE A 722 16.16 23.27 28.28
CA ILE A 722 15.49 22.62 29.40
C ILE A 722 15.32 21.13 29.10
N ARG A 723 15.67 20.27 30.06
CA ARG A 723 15.37 18.83 30.02
C ARG A 723 14.70 18.43 31.33
N GLY A 724 13.44 17.98 31.24
CA GLY A 724 12.59 17.82 32.42
C GLY A 724 12.38 19.19 33.08
N GLU A 725 12.78 19.33 34.34
CA GLU A 725 12.73 20.60 35.08
C GLU A 725 14.08 21.33 35.16
N ASN A 726 15.13 20.75 34.57
CA ASN A 726 16.49 21.25 34.72
C ASN A 726 16.98 22.03 33.50
N MET A 727 17.62 23.16 33.74
CA MET A 727 18.42 23.87 32.73
C MET A 727 19.70 23.08 32.47
N VAL A 728 19.88 22.59 31.23
CA VAL A 728 21.02 21.75 30.84
C VAL A 728 22.03 22.47 29.95
N GLY A 729 21.69 23.65 29.43
CA GLY A 729 22.59 24.45 28.62
C GLY A 729 22.01 25.84 28.34
N VAL A 730 22.87 26.78 27.98
CA VAL A 730 22.47 28.14 27.60
C VAL A 730 23.35 28.65 26.47
N TRP A 731 22.74 29.22 25.44
CA TRP A 731 23.41 29.95 24.37
C TRP A 731 23.06 31.42 24.40
N LEU A 732 23.91 32.22 23.76
CA LEU A 732 23.60 33.57 23.35
C LEU A 732 23.71 33.63 21.83
N VAL A 733 22.62 34.02 21.17
CA VAL A 733 22.50 34.10 19.71
C VAL A 733 22.18 35.53 19.29
N GLU A 734 22.31 35.83 18.00
CA GLU A 734 21.81 37.11 17.47
C GLU A 734 20.29 37.26 17.72
N GLY A 735 19.80 38.50 17.80
CA GLY A 735 18.39 38.77 18.08
C GLY A 735 17.46 38.13 17.07
N VAL A 736 16.44 37.41 17.55
CA VAL A 736 15.46 36.68 16.74
C VAL A 736 14.03 37.22 16.90
N SER A 737 13.78 38.19 17.78
CA SER A 737 12.42 38.72 18.06
C SER A 737 11.75 39.27 16.79
N GLU A 738 12.48 40.03 15.98
CA GLU A 738 12.03 40.56 14.69
C GLU A 738 11.76 39.43 13.68
N ALA A 739 12.64 38.43 13.63
CA ALA A 739 12.51 37.27 12.74
C ALA A 739 11.34 36.36 13.12
N ILE A 740 11.02 36.24 14.41
CA ILE A 740 9.87 35.50 14.93
C ILE A 740 8.58 36.32 14.76
N GLY A 741 8.62 37.61 15.08
CA GLY A 741 7.49 38.52 14.94
C GLY A 741 7.05 38.75 13.50
N SER A 742 7.96 38.58 12.54
CA SER A 742 7.68 38.67 11.10
C SER A 742 7.16 37.36 10.49
N ILE A 743 7.04 36.27 11.25
CA ILE A 743 6.40 35.04 10.76
C ILE A 743 4.94 35.38 10.44
N PRO A 744 4.48 35.23 9.19
CA PRO A 744 3.11 35.56 8.84
C PRO A 744 2.13 34.60 9.50
N ASP A 745 0.91 35.06 9.77
CA ASP A 745 -0.15 34.17 10.23
C ASP A 745 -0.55 33.22 9.10
N PRO A 746 -0.50 31.89 9.32
CA PRO A 746 -0.82 30.94 8.28
C PRO A 746 -2.30 30.99 7.88
N VAL A 747 -2.58 30.84 6.60
CA VAL A 747 -3.95 30.86 6.06
C VAL A 747 -4.82 29.73 6.63
N GLY A 748 -4.24 28.57 6.96
CA GLY A 748 -4.95 27.47 7.63
C GLY A 748 -5.40 27.81 9.05
N LEU A 749 -4.63 28.63 9.78
CA LEU A 749 -5.03 29.16 11.08
C LEU A 749 -6.13 30.22 10.92
N LEU A 750 -5.92 31.16 10.00
CA LEU A 750 -6.84 32.28 9.73
C LEU A 750 -8.20 31.81 9.21
N ALA A 751 -8.24 30.74 8.39
CA ALA A 751 -9.49 30.18 7.85
C ALA A 751 -10.51 29.83 8.95
N PHE A 752 -10.05 29.33 10.10
CA PHE A 752 -10.90 28.94 11.23
C PHE A 752 -11.09 30.05 12.26
N THR A 753 -10.15 30.98 12.39
CA THR A 753 -10.13 31.97 13.49
C THR A 753 -10.53 33.37 13.07
N ASN A 754 -10.11 33.81 11.88
CA ASN A 754 -10.34 35.15 11.36
C ASN A 754 -10.46 35.13 9.82
N PRO A 755 -11.50 34.51 9.24
CA PRO A 755 -11.63 34.37 7.79
C PRO A 755 -11.72 35.71 7.05
N THR A 756 -12.12 36.79 7.73
CA THR A 756 -12.16 38.14 7.16
C THR A 756 -10.80 38.70 6.80
N SER A 757 -9.70 38.15 7.33
CA SER A 757 -8.33 38.55 6.95
C SER A 757 -7.84 37.90 5.66
N LEU A 758 -8.69 37.13 4.95
CA LEU A 758 -8.37 36.48 3.68
C LEU A 758 -9.10 37.22 2.54
N PRO A 759 -8.56 38.35 2.03
CA PRO A 759 -9.34 39.32 1.25
C PRO A 759 -9.84 38.81 -0.12
N TYR A 760 -9.18 37.79 -0.67
CA TYR A 760 -9.49 37.17 -1.96
C TYR A 760 -10.10 35.77 -1.83
N LEU A 761 -10.48 35.35 -0.61
CA LEU A 761 -11.14 34.08 -0.36
C LEU A 761 -12.53 34.30 0.23
N GLU A 762 -13.55 33.71 -0.39
CA GLU A 762 -14.92 33.73 0.09
C GLU A 762 -15.27 32.36 0.67
N ARG A 763 -15.62 32.30 1.96
CA ARG A 763 -16.11 31.05 2.54
C ARG A 763 -17.51 30.76 2.02
N VAL A 764 -17.63 29.73 1.19
CA VAL A 764 -18.88 29.34 0.53
C VAL A 764 -19.58 28.17 1.21
N TYR A 765 -18.85 27.36 1.97
CA TYR A 765 -19.41 26.23 2.70
C TYR A 765 -18.63 25.88 3.96
N GLN A 766 -19.32 25.29 4.94
CA GLN A 766 -18.76 24.72 6.16
C GLN A 766 -19.52 23.42 6.44
N SER A 767 -18.79 22.33 6.71
CA SER A 767 -19.40 21.04 7.04
C SER A 767 -20.25 21.10 8.32
N SER A 768 -21.22 20.20 8.45
CA SER A 768 -22.17 20.22 9.58
C SER A 768 -21.50 20.05 10.95
N ASN A 769 -20.36 19.36 10.98
CA ASN A 769 -19.53 19.19 12.18
C ASN A 769 -18.46 20.29 12.36
N GLY A 770 -18.40 21.28 11.46
CA GLY A 770 -17.44 22.39 11.50
C GLY A 770 -15.98 22.00 11.27
N MET A 771 -15.69 20.77 10.87
CA MET A 771 -14.32 20.27 10.70
C MET A 771 -13.71 20.60 9.34
N VAL A 772 -14.53 20.93 8.33
CA VAL A 772 -14.07 21.23 6.97
C VAL A 772 -14.68 22.54 6.50
N LEU A 773 -13.84 23.41 5.95
CA LEU A 773 -14.20 24.71 5.40
C LEU A 773 -13.85 24.74 3.91
N LEU A 774 -14.76 25.28 3.11
CA LEU A 774 -14.55 25.47 1.68
C LEU A 774 -14.53 26.95 1.34
N PHE A 775 -13.46 27.37 0.70
CA PHE A 775 -13.29 28.73 0.22
C PHE A 775 -13.24 28.76 -1.30
N LYS A 776 -13.97 29.70 -1.90
CA LYS A 776 -13.88 30.05 -3.31
C LYS A 776 -12.86 31.17 -3.48
N VAL A 777 -12.04 31.09 -4.52
CA VAL A 777 -11.08 32.13 -4.88
C VAL A 777 -11.78 33.24 -5.67
N ASP A 778 -11.81 34.45 -5.12
CA ASP A 778 -12.24 35.65 -5.84
C ASP A 778 -11.06 36.18 -6.67
N TRP A 779 -11.00 35.73 -7.92
CA TRP A 779 -9.93 36.10 -8.85
C TRP A 779 -9.91 37.58 -9.20
N GLU A 780 -11.04 38.30 -9.11
CA GLU A 780 -11.08 39.73 -9.36
C GLU A 780 -10.35 40.48 -8.24
N ARG A 781 -10.66 40.14 -6.98
CA ARG A 781 -9.94 40.69 -5.81
C ARG A 781 -8.50 40.23 -5.71
N LEU A 782 -8.18 39.05 -6.23
CA LEU A 782 -6.83 38.51 -6.22
C LEU A 782 -5.90 39.22 -7.23
N VAL A 783 -6.45 39.63 -8.38
CA VAL A 783 -5.69 40.33 -9.42
C VAL A 783 -5.60 41.82 -9.13
N ALA A 784 -6.62 42.40 -8.49
CA ALA A 784 -6.55 43.72 -7.87
C ALA A 784 -5.44 43.80 -6.81
#